data_AF-A0A2Z6QNS2-F1
#
_entry.id   AF-A0A2Z6QNS2-F1
#
_cell.length_a   1.000
_cell.length_b   1.000
_cell.length_c   1.000
_cell.angle_alpha   90.00
_cell.angle_beta   90.00
_cell.angle_gamma   90.00
#
_symmetry.space_group_name_H-M   'P 1'
#
loop_
_entity.id
_entity.type
_entity.pdbx_description
1 polymer ?
#
loop_
_entity_poly.entity_id
_entity_poly.type
_entity_poly.pdbx_seq_one_letter_code
_entity_poly.pdbx_strand_id
1 'polypeptide(L)'
;MSDQEIGSTTETQPDTVEIAAFGSSKRPQRTRKATEFYTPAPKKQRKKVGRQKDTKVVKNDKPGDKRKAVDVPVERSKKRKVAEPTGSKRKFDPESDEDEARKKMVEDADLIKVRPVPGKKHVQQGRCFLSRYCRFEKCTACLAKKSDKCRFNGIRVFGQRKELVYGPEFMSVEGPDPKSTYESGVSEDEVKNVRVLDLIAPTFMKFLQKELPHLEMAKIRKFPDRNICQLCDSCQTTIFSGYWMCCVCGKEYCLSCYEEWNGSDDSFKETGRCSHRRKHYKEQLVPIYHYAKEEIIRLFDQCNQMILDDEDSSNLDGEELPDDDGAESSEATRPIESSRAVVRRRKPRTSRAKAAAAIDVVDSTMSVLNKDNGISTSPQDCHDRTPQLHDEHKKIEYAASEMTEETFRDLWKRGYPFVIRGAGKLEKEIWKPNYFIEHYGKIDCTVIDVKENVEYKMDVETFFKGFEDINSRFVNKSGICPCLKLKDWPPADDFAEMFPEHYKDFYNSLSFKEYTSRSGILNLAHRLPLEFNRPDLGPKMYNAYGSEDNMGGKGTTNLHLDMTDAVNMMAYAPNVESRLEEERDKPAAAVWDLYHPADLPRVRRFLRKIAKELGLSINHPIHDQCFYLDKELRSRLASEEGVTGWRVFQNPGDVVFVPAGCAHQVCNYTSCVKAAVDFVSPEGVARSYVVNQQFRKLRHGHKRKTDILQLPNILYHAWITSWDESND
;
A
#
# COMPACT_ATOMS: atom_id res chain seq x y z
N MET A 1 -61.12 31.40 -31.57
CA MET A 1 -62.15 30.80 -32.46
C MET A 1 -61.40 29.93 -33.47
N SER A 2 -62.00 28.81 -33.86
CA SER A 2 -61.71 27.95 -35.03
C SER A 2 -60.46 28.23 -35.90
N ASP A 3 -59.48 27.32 -35.85
CA ASP A 3 -59.11 26.33 -36.89
C ASP A 3 -58.76 26.69 -38.36
N GLN A 4 -57.94 25.78 -38.93
CA GLN A 4 -57.72 25.38 -40.35
C GLN A 4 -56.66 26.07 -41.28
N GLU A 5 -55.52 25.36 -41.44
CA GLU A 5 -54.98 24.69 -42.66
C GLU A 5 -54.89 25.38 -44.04
N ILE A 6 -53.82 25.08 -44.82
CA ILE A 6 -53.83 24.47 -46.21
C ILE A 6 -52.43 24.47 -46.91
N GLY A 7 -52.13 23.42 -47.72
CA GLY A 7 -51.06 23.33 -48.76
C GLY A 7 -49.83 22.46 -48.39
N SER A 8 -49.39 21.35 -49.05
CA SER A 8 -49.50 20.74 -50.41
C SER A 8 -48.65 21.41 -51.52
N THR A 9 -48.07 20.73 -52.53
CA THR A 9 -48.06 19.29 -52.98
C THR A 9 -46.65 18.62 -52.83
N THR A 10 -46.08 17.62 -53.54
CA THR A 10 -46.31 16.86 -54.82
C THR A 10 -45.51 15.51 -54.82
N GLU A 11 -45.57 14.69 -55.89
CA GLU A 11 -44.95 13.33 -56.01
C GLU A 11 -43.98 13.16 -57.21
N THR A 12 -43.07 12.16 -57.20
CA THR A 12 -42.88 11.14 -58.28
C THR A 12 -41.76 10.09 -58.03
N GLN A 13 -42.01 8.85 -58.50
CA GLN A 13 -41.14 7.65 -58.72
C GLN A 13 -41.80 6.84 -59.89
N PRO A 14 -41.34 5.65 -60.41
CA PRO A 14 -40.44 4.60 -59.85
C PRO A 14 -39.52 3.84 -60.88
N ASP A 15 -39.06 2.62 -60.51
CA ASP A 15 -38.69 1.43 -61.34
C ASP A 15 -37.39 1.43 -62.22
N THR A 16 -36.66 0.32 -62.47
CA THR A 16 -36.66 -1.09 -61.95
C THR A 16 -35.33 -1.85 -62.20
N VAL A 17 -34.96 -2.75 -61.27
CA VAL A 17 -34.38 -4.14 -61.38
C VAL A 17 -33.38 -4.55 -62.51
N GLU A 18 -32.23 -5.15 -62.13
CA GLU A 18 -31.76 -6.46 -62.66
C GLU A 18 -30.74 -7.19 -61.73
N ILE A 19 -30.47 -8.49 -61.96
CA ILE A 19 -29.69 -9.39 -61.07
C ILE A 19 -28.84 -10.40 -61.90
N ALA A 20 -27.54 -10.57 -61.59
CA ALA A 20 -26.73 -11.68 -62.15
C ALA A 20 -25.62 -12.26 -61.23
N ALA A 21 -25.70 -13.58 -61.08
CA ALA A 21 -24.88 -14.60 -60.40
C ALA A 21 -23.33 -14.52 -60.27
N PHE A 22 -22.86 -15.00 -59.10
CA PHE A 22 -21.70 -15.88 -58.82
C PHE A 22 -20.24 -15.51 -59.18
N GLY A 23 -19.40 -15.46 -58.13
CA GLY A 23 -17.93 -15.59 -58.15
C GLY A 23 -17.41 -16.11 -56.79
N SER A 24 -16.32 -16.89 -56.77
CA SER A 24 -16.01 -17.79 -55.63
C SER A 24 -14.81 -17.41 -54.74
N SER A 25 -14.91 -17.84 -53.46
CA SER A 25 -13.81 -18.34 -52.59
C SER A 25 -13.24 -17.44 -51.47
N LYS A 26 -13.05 -18.08 -50.29
CA LYS A 26 -12.20 -17.73 -49.13
C LYS A 26 -12.46 -16.43 -48.34
N ARG A 27 -13.21 -16.57 -47.24
CA ARG A 27 -13.09 -15.71 -46.03
C ARG A 27 -11.75 -15.93 -45.30
N PRO A 28 -11.05 -14.89 -44.85
CA PRO A 28 -10.22 -14.94 -43.65
C PRO A 28 -11.10 -14.91 -42.38
N GLN A 29 -10.72 -15.65 -41.33
CA GLN A 29 -11.43 -15.58 -40.04
C GLN A 29 -11.00 -14.33 -39.26
N ARG A 30 -11.95 -13.46 -38.91
CA ARG A 30 -11.71 -12.33 -37.99
C ARG A 30 -11.69 -12.86 -36.55
N THR A 31 -10.52 -13.21 -36.05
CA THR A 31 -10.34 -13.74 -34.70
C THR A 31 -10.67 -12.67 -33.65
N ARG A 32 -11.67 -12.94 -32.80
CA ARG A 32 -11.87 -12.17 -31.56
C ARG A 32 -10.67 -12.42 -30.65
N LYS A 33 -9.85 -11.40 -30.39
CA LYS A 33 -8.97 -11.43 -29.20
C LYS A 33 -9.88 -11.31 -27.97
N ALA A 34 -9.86 -12.31 -27.10
CA ALA A 34 -10.41 -12.16 -25.75
C ALA A 34 -9.39 -11.40 -24.89
N THR A 35 -9.86 -10.48 -24.06
CA THR A 35 -9.06 -9.80 -23.04
C THR A 35 -8.99 -10.68 -21.79
N GLU A 36 -7.98 -11.55 -21.72
CA GLU A 36 -7.71 -12.35 -20.53
C GLU A 36 -6.98 -11.52 -19.48
N PHE A 37 -7.72 -10.93 -18.53
CA PHE A 37 -7.16 -10.30 -17.34
C PHE A 37 -6.99 -11.32 -16.19
N TYR A 38 -5.95 -11.10 -15.37
CA TYR A 38 -5.42 -12.12 -14.46
C TYR A 38 -6.04 -12.04 -13.06
N THR A 39 -6.81 -13.06 -12.68
CA THR A 39 -7.29 -13.24 -11.30
C THR A 39 -6.22 -13.92 -10.41
N PRO A 40 -5.92 -13.38 -9.21
CA PRO A 40 -5.03 -14.03 -8.26
C PRO A 40 -5.60 -15.36 -7.76
N ALA A 41 -4.93 -16.48 -8.05
CA ALA A 41 -5.47 -17.81 -7.76
C ALA A 41 -5.73 -18.05 -6.25
N PRO A 42 -6.97 -18.39 -5.84
CA PRO A 42 -7.32 -18.53 -4.43
C PRO A 42 -6.59 -19.71 -3.75
N LYS A 43 -6.18 -19.50 -2.50
CA LYS A 43 -5.44 -20.47 -1.69
C LYS A 43 -6.27 -21.74 -1.43
N LYS A 44 -6.06 -22.79 -2.23
CA LYS A 44 -6.77 -24.09 -2.15
C LYS A 44 -6.61 -24.77 -0.78
N GLN A 45 -7.57 -24.54 0.12
CA GLN A 45 -7.74 -25.35 1.32
C GLN A 45 -8.16 -26.78 0.92
N ARG A 46 -7.38 -27.80 1.32
CA ARG A 46 -7.70 -29.21 1.06
C ARG A 46 -8.77 -29.73 2.02
N LYS A 47 -10.05 -29.44 1.75
CA LYS A 47 -11.16 -30.17 2.41
C LYS A 47 -11.09 -31.66 2.03
N LYS A 48 -11.17 -32.55 3.03
CA LYS A 48 -11.36 -33.99 2.80
C LYS A 48 -12.79 -34.23 2.31
N VAL A 49 -12.97 -34.91 1.18
CA VAL A 49 -14.31 -35.33 0.71
C VAL A 49 -14.70 -36.62 1.43
N GLY A 50 -15.62 -36.51 2.40
CA GLY A 50 -16.35 -37.66 2.91
C GLY A 50 -17.54 -37.96 2.00
N ARG A 51 -17.60 -39.16 1.41
CA ARG A 51 -18.70 -39.57 0.54
C ARG A 51 -19.81 -40.21 1.37
N GLN A 52 -20.95 -39.54 1.50
CA GLN A 52 -22.16 -40.12 2.10
C GLN A 52 -22.70 -41.27 1.24
N LYS A 53 -23.52 -42.14 1.84
CA LYS A 53 -24.16 -43.28 1.19
C LYS A 53 -25.67 -43.09 1.20
N ASP A 54 -26.31 -43.30 0.06
CA ASP A 54 -27.76 -43.47 -0.01
C ASP A 54 -28.19 -44.82 0.58
N THR A 55 -29.36 -44.83 1.22
CA THR A 55 -29.94 -46.02 1.86
C THR A 55 -31.26 -46.42 1.20
N LYS A 56 -31.36 -47.67 0.71
CA LYS A 56 -32.64 -48.39 0.63
C LYS A 56 -32.49 -49.84 1.12
N VAL A 57 -33.35 -50.16 2.09
CA VAL A 57 -33.94 -51.44 2.53
C VAL A 57 -33.76 -52.58 1.50
N VAL A 58 -33.44 -53.85 1.86
CA VAL A 58 -34.30 -54.81 2.60
C VAL A 58 -33.48 -55.98 3.23
N LYS A 59 -33.91 -56.44 4.43
CA LYS A 59 -33.87 -57.78 5.11
C LYS A 59 -32.85 -58.88 4.65
N ASN A 60 -32.34 -59.79 5.50
CA ASN A 60 -32.85 -60.33 6.78
C ASN A 60 -31.75 -60.99 7.68
N ASP A 61 -32.13 -61.40 8.90
CA ASP A 61 -31.59 -62.48 9.77
C ASP A 61 -30.12 -62.55 10.29
N LYS A 62 -29.95 -62.13 11.58
CA LYS A 62 -29.53 -62.90 12.80
C LYS A 62 -28.52 -64.09 12.72
N PRO A 63 -27.82 -64.45 13.84
CA PRO A 63 -27.23 -63.61 14.90
C PRO A 63 -25.87 -64.12 15.52
N GLY A 64 -25.20 -63.27 16.32
CA GLY A 64 -24.26 -63.68 17.40
C GLY A 64 -22.78 -63.93 17.02
N ASP A 65 -21.83 -64.08 17.96
CA ASP A 65 -21.78 -63.64 19.38
C ASP A 65 -20.31 -63.61 19.90
N LYS A 66 -20.03 -62.76 20.91
CA LYS A 66 -18.93 -62.78 21.91
C LYS A 66 -17.45 -63.14 21.55
N ARG A 67 -16.59 -62.16 21.93
CA ARG A 67 -15.35 -62.25 22.78
C ARG A 67 -13.95 -62.39 22.16
N LYS A 68 -13.15 -61.34 22.48
CA LYS A 68 -11.77 -61.29 23.02
C LYS A 68 -10.58 -61.87 22.21
N ALA A 69 -9.46 -61.16 22.31
CA ALA A 69 -8.16 -61.47 21.72
C ALA A 69 -7.27 -62.36 22.61
N VAL A 70 -6.29 -63.02 21.99
CA VAL A 70 -4.99 -63.44 22.55
C VAL A 70 -3.91 -63.30 21.44
N ASP A 71 -2.67 -63.05 21.84
CA ASP A 71 -1.49 -62.67 21.03
C ASP A 71 -0.74 -63.81 20.27
N VAL A 72 0.36 -63.38 19.61
CA VAL A 72 1.56 -64.13 19.15
C VAL A 72 1.45 -64.97 17.82
N PRO A 73 2.53 -65.57 17.25
CA PRO A 73 3.08 -65.16 15.94
C PRO A 73 3.09 -66.30 14.88
N VAL A 74 3.88 -66.18 13.78
CA VAL A 74 4.81 -67.23 13.25
C VAL A 74 5.59 -66.79 11.99
N GLU A 75 6.69 -67.50 11.68
CA GLU A 75 7.67 -67.26 10.59
C GLU A 75 7.40 -67.96 9.22
N ARG A 76 8.11 -67.49 8.18
CA ARG A 76 8.84 -68.22 7.08
C ARG A 76 8.23 -69.42 6.34
N SER A 77 8.41 -69.43 4.99
CA SER A 77 8.90 -70.53 4.10
C SER A 77 8.41 -70.36 2.64
N LYS A 78 9.01 -70.84 1.53
CA LYS A 78 10.32 -71.39 1.03
C LYS A 78 10.29 -71.14 -0.51
N LYS A 79 11.30 -70.69 -1.28
CA LYS A 79 12.73 -71.06 -1.51
C LYS A 79 12.96 -72.23 -2.51
N ARG A 80 13.50 -71.94 -3.72
CA ARG A 80 14.32 -72.79 -4.67
C ARG A 80 14.40 -72.10 -6.07
N LYS A 81 15.33 -72.36 -7.02
CA LYS A 81 16.77 -72.80 -7.09
C LYS A 81 17.21 -72.78 -8.58
N VAL A 82 18.49 -72.94 -8.96
CA VAL A 82 19.61 -71.95 -8.97
C VAL A 82 20.63 -72.35 -10.07
N ALA A 83 21.34 -71.43 -10.73
CA ALA A 83 22.53 -71.75 -11.55
C ALA A 83 23.48 -70.55 -11.79
N GLU A 84 24.79 -70.84 -11.82
CA GLU A 84 25.99 -70.06 -12.17
C GLU A 84 26.98 -71.09 -12.79
N PRO A 85 27.91 -70.78 -13.73
CA PRO A 85 29.26 -70.29 -13.32
C PRO A 85 30.07 -69.49 -14.39
N THR A 86 30.93 -68.51 -14.03
CA THR A 86 32.43 -68.54 -13.97
C THR A 86 32.96 -67.12 -14.32
N GLY A 87 34.11 -66.61 -13.88
CA GLY A 87 35.02 -66.98 -12.78
C GLY A 87 36.43 -66.33 -12.89
N SER A 88 37.03 -65.87 -11.77
CA SER A 88 38.47 -65.50 -11.59
C SER A 88 38.98 -64.21 -12.31
N LYS A 89 39.98 -63.41 -11.84
CA LYS A 89 40.86 -63.36 -10.62
C LYS A 89 41.02 -61.91 -10.09
N ARG A 90 41.62 -61.75 -8.90
CA ARG A 90 41.96 -60.46 -8.23
C ARG A 90 43.27 -59.84 -8.75
N LYS A 91 43.39 -58.50 -8.70
CA LYS A 91 44.44 -57.77 -7.94
C LYS A 91 44.10 -56.27 -7.78
N PHE A 92 44.96 -55.54 -7.06
CA PHE A 92 44.75 -54.21 -6.45
C PHE A 92 45.99 -53.35 -6.73
N ASP A 93 45.82 -52.07 -7.09
CA ASP A 93 46.62 -50.90 -6.68
C ASP A 93 46.06 -49.59 -7.31
N PRO A 94 46.52 -48.36 -6.96
CA PRO A 94 45.59 -47.24 -6.74
C PRO A 94 45.83 -45.98 -7.62
N GLU A 95 45.14 -44.89 -7.24
CA GLU A 95 45.46 -43.47 -7.45
C GLU A 95 45.72 -42.95 -8.88
N SER A 96 44.78 -42.14 -9.37
CA SER A 96 45.08 -40.98 -10.24
C SER A 96 43.96 -39.93 -10.15
N ASP A 97 44.27 -38.82 -9.45
CA ASP A 97 43.81 -37.42 -9.57
C ASP A 97 42.31 -37.03 -9.69
N GLU A 98 41.39 -37.84 -10.21
CA GLU A 98 40.05 -37.36 -10.58
C GLU A 98 39.13 -37.08 -9.38
N ASP A 99 39.15 -37.92 -8.35
CA ASP A 99 38.18 -37.83 -7.23
C ASP A 99 38.61 -36.83 -6.13
N GLU A 100 39.87 -36.41 -6.09
CA GLU A 100 40.31 -35.29 -5.22
C GLU A 100 40.01 -33.93 -5.86
N ALA A 101 40.15 -33.80 -7.19
CA ALA A 101 39.64 -32.64 -7.93
C ALA A 101 38.11 -32.47 -7.75
N ARG A 102 37.39 -33.58 -7.51
CA ARG A 102 35.96 -33.62 -7.19
C ARG A 102 35.62 -33.26 -5.73
N LYS A 103 36.63 -33.24 -4.84
CA LYS A 103 36.50 -33.01 -3.40
C LYS A 103 37.06 -31.67 -2.90
N LYS A 104 37.66 -30.84 -3.76
CA LYS A 104 38.02 -29.45 -3.38
C LYS A 104 36.75 -28.62 -3.18
N MET A 105 36.25 -28.70 -1.95
CA MET A 105 35.14 -27.91 -1.43
C MET A 105 35.48 -26.42 -1.55
N VAL A 106 34.57 -25.67 -2.14
CA VAL A 106 34.51 -24.23 -1.92
C VAL A 106 33.99 -24.06 -0.49
N GLU A 107 34.79 -23.45 0.39
CA GLU A 107 34.36 -23.23 1.78
C GLU A 107 33.12 -22.33 1.86
N ASP A 108 32.34 -22.46 2.91
CA ASP A 108 31.03 -21.78 3.05
C ASP A 108 31.15 -20.23 3.09
N ALA A 109 32.37 -19.73 3.33
CA ALA A 109 32.74 -18.31 3.24
C ALA A 109 33.13 -17.85 1.81
N ASP A 110 33.62 -18.76 0.96
CA ASP A 110 34.13 -18.43 -0.37
C ASP A 110 33.00 -18.12 -1.37
N LEU A 111 31.84 -18.77 -1.22
CA LEU A 111 30.63 -18.55 -2.04
C LEU A 111 30.04 -17.13 -1.93
N ILE A 112 30.45 -16.36 -0.91
CA ILE A 112 29.90 -15.03 -0.59
C ILE A 112 30.43 -13.94 -1.55
N LYS A 113 31.62 -14.11 -2.11
CA LYS A 113 32.28 -13.08 -2.93
C LYS A 113 31.85 -13.21 -4.40
N VAL A 114 31.42 -12.09 -4.99
CA VAL A 114 31.33 -11.93 -6.45
C VAL A 114 32.75 -12.10 -7.01
N ARG A 115 32.96 -13.04 -7.94
CA ARG A 115 34.28 -13.38 -8.50
C ARG A 115 34.27 -13.16 -10.01
N PRO A 116 35.34 -12.57 -10.61
CA PRO A 116 35.51 -12.55 -12.05
C PRO A 116 35.37 -13.96 -12.64
N VAL A 117 34.51 -14.15 -13.63
CA VAL A 117 34.20 -15.50 -14.14
C VAL A 117 35.02 -15.83 -15.39
N PRO A 118 35.95 -16.82 -15.34
CA PRO A 118 36.77 -17.19 -16.47
C PRO A 118 36.02 -18.08 -17.48
N GLY A 119 36.47 -18.05 -18.74
CA GLY A 119 35.94 -18.90 -19.80
C GLY A 119 34.67 -18.35 -20.44
N LYS A 120 33.80 -19.23 -20.94
CA LYS A 120 32.59 -18.83 -21.67
C LYS A 120 31.52 -18.35 -20.67
N LYS A 121 31.27 -17.04 -20.65
CA LYS A 121 30.22 -16.43 -19.83
C LYS A 121 28.83 -16.86 -20.32
N HIS A 122 27.89 -17.07 -19.40
CA HIS A 122 26.49 -17.30 -19.70
C HIS A 122 25.59 -16.64 -18.64
N VAL A 123 24.57 -15.94 -19.11
CA VAL A 123 23.59 -15.23 -18.28
C VAL A 123 22.54 -16.22 -17.76
N GLN A 124 22.09 -16.04 -16.52
CA GLN A 124 21.01 -16.81 -15.94
C GLN A 124 19.67 -16.44 -16.60
N GLN A 125 19.25 -17.27 -17.55
CA GLN A 125 17.87 -17.30 -18.02
C GLN A 125 17.02 -18.23 -17.14
N GLY A 126 15.87 -17.75 -16.68
CA GLY A 126 14.90 -18.47 -15.87
C GLY A 126 15.23 -18.56 -14.37
N ARG A 127 14.62 -19.55 -13.71
CA ARG A 127 14.65 -19.73 -12.25
C ARG A 127 15.95 -20.41 -11.77
N CYS A 128 16.36 -20.12 -10.54
CA CYS A 128 17.51 -20.76 -9.87
C CYS A 128 17.41 -22.30 -9.72
N PHE A 129 16.25 -22.91 -10.03
CA PHE A 129 16.03 -24.35 -9.93
C PHE A 129 16.44 -25.15 -11.17
N LEU A 130 16.73 -24.50 -12.30
CA LEU A 130 17.19 -25.20 -13.50
C LEU A 130 18.49 -25.94 -13.20
N SER A 131 18.62 -27.18 -13.69
CA SER A 131 19.70 -28.11 -13.30
C SER A 131 21.11 -27.48 -13.38
N ARG A 132 21.39 -26.72 -14.45
CA ARG A 132 22.66 -26.00 -14.65
C ARG A 132 23.03 -24.97 -13.57
N TYR A 133 22.07 -24.51 -12.75
CA TYR A 133 22.29 -23.55 -11.66
C TYR A 133 22.10 -24.18 -10.27
N CYS A 134 21.77 -25.48 -10.17
CA CYS A 134 21.28 -26.08 -8.92
C CYS A 134 22.31 -26.11 -7.77
N ARG A 135 23.61 -25.96 -8.11
CA ARG A 135 24.78 -25.88 -7.21
C ARG A 135 24.98 -24.49 -6.57
N PHE A 136 24.29 -23.45 -7.06
CA PHE A 136 24.40 -22.08 -6.55
C PHE A 136 23.19 -21.71 -5.68
N GLU A 137 23.34 -20.66 -4.88
CA GLU A 137 22.26 -20.13 -4.05
C GLU A 137 21.04 -19.71 -4.89
N LYS A 138 19.87 -19.97 -4.28
CA LYS A 138 18.56 -19.67 -4.85
C LYS A 138 18.03 -18.40 -4.19
N CYS A 139 17.52 -17.47 -5.00
CA CYS A 139 16.93 -16.25 -4.46
C CYS A 139 15.67 -16.53 -3.62
N THR A 140 15.31 -15.61 -2.72
CA THR A 140 14.13 -15.68 -1.84
C THR A 140 12.84 -15.98 -2.59
N ALA A 141 12.58 -15.29 -3.71
CA ALA A 141 11.41 -15.50 -4.57
C ALA A 141 11.29 -16.96 -5.06
N CYS A 142 12.41 -17.54 -5.50
CA CYS A 142 12.49 -18.95 -5.88
C CYS A 142 12.29 -19.87 -4.68
N LEU A 143 13.07 -19.69 -3.60
CA LEU A 143 13.00 -20.53 -2.39
C LEU A 143 11.58 -20.60 -1.80
N ALA A 144 10.90 -19.47 -1.72
CA ALA A 144 9.55 -19.37 -1.17
C ALA A 144 8.46 -19.86 -2.14
N LYS A 145 8.79 -20.10 -3.42
CA LYS A 145 7.84 -20.41 -4.51
C LYS A 145 6.68 -19.39 -4.62
N LYS A 146 6.95 -18.13 -4.23
CA LYS A 146 5.95 -17.05 -4.15
C LYS A 146 5.78 -16.27 -5.46
N SER A 147 6.77 -16.32 -6.34
CA SER A 147 6.73 -15.66 -7.65
C SER A 147 7.32 -16.60 -8.71
N ASP A 148 6.77 -16.52 -9.92
CA ASP A 148 7.31 -17.22 -11.08
C ASP A 148 8.55 -16.53 -11.67
N LYS A 149 8.75 -15.25 -11.34
CA LYS A 149 9.93 -14.47 -11.72
C LYS A 149 11.07 -14.65 -10.72
N CYS A 150 12.30 -14.64 -11.22
CA CYS A 150 13.50 -14.87 -10.42
C CYS A 150 14.31 -13.58 -10.30
N ARG A 151 14.61 -13.16 -9.06
CA ARG A 151 15.40 -11.95 -8.72
C ARG A 151 16.72 -11.83 -9.50
N PHE A 152 17.32 -12.98 -9.85
CA PHE A 152 18.61 -13.09 -10.55
C PHE A 152 18.51 -13.28 -12.08
N ASN A 153 17.29 -13.30 -12.64
CA ASN A 153 17.07 -13.48 -14.08
C ASN A 153 17.66 -12.32 -14.88
N GLY A 154 18.33 -12.61 -16.00
CA GLY A 154 18.89 -11.61 -16.90
C GLY A 154 20.18 -10.92 -16.42
N ILE A 155 20.43 -10.85 -15.10
CA ILE A 155 21.59 -10.14 -14.53
C ILE A 155 22.68 -11.03 -13.94
N ARG A 156 22.37 -12.24 -13.43
CA ARG A 156 23.38 -13.11 -12.79
C ARG A 156 24.14 -13.91 -13.84
N VAL A 157 25.47 -13.86 -13.82
CA VAL A 157 26.34 -14.45 -14.85
C VAL A 157 27.21 -15.54 -14.25
N PHE A 158 27.42 -16.62 -15.02
CA PHE A 158 28.34 -17.69 -14.68
C PHE A 158 29.35 -17.92 -15.81
N GLY A 159 30.60 -18.19 -15.47
CA GLY A 159 31.64 -18.62 -16.43
C GLY A 159 31.67 -20.14 -16.51
N GLN A 160 31.95 -20.69 -17.68
CA GLN A 160 32.17 -22.13 -17.86
C GLN A 160 33.54 -22.41 -18.49
N ARG A 161 34.27 -23.35 -17.90
CA ARG A 161 35.56 -23.88 -18.40
C ARG A 161 35.58 -25.39 -18.17
N LYS A 162 35.47 -26.18 -19.26
CA LYS A 162 35.12 -27.62 -19.20
C LYS A 162 33.81 -27.83 -18.40
N GLU A 163 33.74 -28.85 -17.56
CA GLU A 163 32.60 -29.16 -16.67
C GLU A 163 32.50 -28.27 -15.43
N LEU A 164 33.45 -27.34 -15.23
CA LEU A 164 33.46 -26.43 -14.09
C LEU A 164 32.74 -25.11 -14.41
N VAL A 165 31.87 -24.70 -13.49
CA VAL A 165 31.09 -23.47 -13.56
C VAL A 165 31.52 -22.55 -12.42
N TYR A 166 31.78 -21.28 -12.74
CA TYR A 166 32.36 -20.26 -11.86
C TYR A 166 31.41 -19.07 -11.72
N GLY A 167 31.48 -18.36 -10.60
CA GLY A 167 30.69 -17.15 -10.31
C GLY A 167 29.96 -17.23 -8.97
N PRO A 168 28.92 -16.40 -8.76
CA PRO A 168 28.34 -15.48 -9.75
C PRO A 168 29.17 -14.22 -10.01
N GLU A 169 29.09 -13.74 -11.26
CA GLU A 169 29.21 -12.33 -11.63
C GLU A 169 27.80 -11.72 -11.71
N PHE A 170 27.72 -10.39 -11.81
CA PHE A 170 26.50 -9.68 -12.20
C PHE A 170 26.82 -8.70 -13.33
N MET A 171 25.91 -8.58 -14.30
CA MET A 171 26.03 -7.66 -15.43
C MET A 171 24.78 -6.79 -15.59
N SER A 172 24.96 -5.63 -16.24
CA SER A 172 23.87 -4.77 -16.68
C SER A 172 23.03 -5.42 -17.79
N VAL A 173 21.75 -5.03 -17.87
CA VAL A 173 20.89 -5.28 -19.03
C VAL A 173 20.95 -4.06 -19.95
N GLU A 174 21.36 -4.27 -21.20
CA GLU A 174 21.45 -3.23 -22.22
C GLU A 174 20.12 -3.01 -22.95
N GLY A 175 19.87 -1.77 -23.37
CA GLY A 175 18.69 -1.38 -24.15
C GLY A 175 18.17 0.04 -23.83
N PRO A 176 17.17 0.55 -24.57
CA PRO A 176 16.46 1.77 -24.23
C PRO A 176 15.64 1.58 -22.94
N ASP A 177 15.15 2.67 -22.36
CA ASP A 177 14.17 2.56 -21.27
C ASP A 177 12.84 1.97 -21.74
N PRO A 178 12.16 1.16 -20.90
CA PRO A 178 10.91 0.54 -21.27
C PRO A 178 9.73 1.51 -21.37
N LYS A 179 9.91 2.82 -21.08
CA LYS A 179 8.93 3.91 -21.31
C LYS A 179 8.28 3.80 -22.69
N SER A 180 9.09 3.61 -23.75
CA SER A 180 8.63 3.47 -25.15
C SER A 180 7.98 2.11 -25.47
N THR A 181 7.85 1.23 -24.48
CA THR A 181 7.28 -0.12 -24.62
C THR A 181 6.04 -0.33 -23.75
N TYR A 182 5.59 0.70 -23.03
CA TYR A 182 4.43 0.67 -22.15
C TYR A 182 3.23 1.36 -22.80
N GLU A 183 2.04 0.78 -22.62
CA GLU A 183 0.81 1.38 -23.15
C GLU A 183 0.31 2.49 -22.20
N SER A 184 0.33 3.75 -22.69
CA SER A 184 -0.26 4.89 -21.97
C SER A 184 -1.75 4.66 -21.73
N GLY A 185 -2.21 5.00 -20.52
CA GLY A 185 -3.63 5.03 -20.20
C GLY A 185 -4.38 6.26 -20.70
N VAL A 186 -3.65 7.29 -21.16
CA VAL A 186 -4.15 8.66 -21.43
C VAL A 186 -3.82 9.06 -22.87
N SER A 187 -4.70 9.78 -23.54
CA SER A 187 -4.48 10.26 -24.92
C SER A 187 -3.55 11.47 -24.95
N GLU A 188 -2.66 11.56 -25.96
CA GLU A 188 -1.53 12.50 -25.99
C GLU A 188 -1.93 13.98 -25.94
N ASP A 189 -3.15 14.33 -26.38
CA ASP A 189 -3.69 15.69 -26.35
C ASP A 189 -4.16 16.15 -24.95
N GLU A 190 -4.42 15.22 -24.02
CA GLU A 190 -5.04 15.50 -22.72
C GLU A 190 -4.04 15.68 -21.57
N VAL A 191 -2.73 15.53 -21.83
CA VAL A 191 -1.75 15.19 -20.79
C VAL A 191 -0.85 16.34 -20.36
N LYS A 192 -0.42 17.20 -21.28
CA LYS A 192 0.47 18.34 -21.04
C LYS A 192 -0.19 19.33 -20.07
N ASN A 193 0.41 19.50 -18.89
CA ASN A 193 -0.24 20.27 -17.81
C ASN A 193 0.81 20.78 -16.81
N VAL A 194 1.26 22.03 -16.99
CA VAL A 194 2.28 22.68 -16.16
C VAL A 194 1.88 22.65 -14.68
N ARG A 195 0.63 23.03 -14.34
CA ARG A 195 0.09 22.96 -12.96
C ARG A 195 0.22 21.58 -12.30
N VAL A 196 0.18 20.49 -13.06
CA VAL A 196 0.43 19.14 -12.50
C VAL A 196 1.90 18.97 -12.14
N LEU A 197 2.83 19.48 -12.96
CA LEU A 197 4.26 19.48 -12.68
C LEU A 197 4.57 20.32 -11.43
N ASP A 198 4.12 21.57 -11.37
CA ASP A 198 4.32 22.50 -10.23
C ASP A 198 3.94 21.83 -8.90
N LEU A 199 2.75 21.24 -8.85
CA LEU A 199 2.20 20.62 -7.64
C LEU A 199 2.90 19.31 -7.25
N ILE A 200 3.54 18.59 -8.18
CA ILE A 200 4.25 17.34 -7.86
C ILE A 200 5.77 17.51 -7.71
N ALA A 201 6.39 18.56 -8.29
CA ALA A 201 7.85 18.72 -8.33
C ALA A 201 8.49 18.63 -6.93
N PRO A 202 8.00 19.34 -5.88
CA PRO A 202 8.62 19.28 -4.55
C PRO A 202 8.54 17.89 -3.89
N THR A 203 7.56 17.06 -4.28
CA THR A 203 7.42 15.70 -3.75
C THR A 203 8.18 14.67 -4.59
N PHE A 204 8.24 14.86 -5.92
CA PHE A 204 9.01 13.98 -6.80
C PHE A 204 10.53 14.18 -6.60
N MET A 205 10.95 15.43 -6.37
CA MET A 205 12.32 15.80 -5.99
C MET A 205 12.81 15.02 -4.76
N LYS A 206 11.98 14.83 -3.73
CA LYS A 206 12.31 14.03 -2.51
C LYS A 206 12.57 12.54 -2.80
N PHE A 207 12.22 12.03 -3.98
CA PHE A 207 12.65 10.72 -4.48
C PHE A 207 13.92 10.83 -5.34
N LEU A 208 13.96 11.77 -6.31
CA LEU A 208 15.08 11.93 -7.24
C LEU A 208 16.42 12.27 -6.52
N GLN A 209 16.39 13.12 -5.49
CA GLN A 209 17.54 13.43 -4.63
C GLN A 209 18.22 12.19 -4.02
N LYS A 210 17.45 11.13 -3.75
CA LYS A 210 17.97 9.87 -3.19
C LYS A 210 18.57 8.96 -4.25
N GLU A 211 18.06 9.03 -5.48
CA GLU A 211 18.56 8.25 -6.60
C GLU A 211 19.97 8.68 -7.01
N LEU A 212 20.27 9.99 -7.06
CA LEU A 212 21.56 10.48 -7.59
C LEU A 212 22.81 9.84 -6.95
N PRO A 213 23.00 9.80 -5.61
CA PRO A 213 24.20 9.20 -5.00
C PRO A 213 24.28 7.68 -5.21
N HIS A 214 23.13 7.03 -5.41
CA HIS A 214 23.08 5.61 -5.73
C HIS A 214 23.49 5.34 -7.18
N LEU A 215 23.13 6.23 -8.12
CA LEU A 215 23.50 6.11 -9.53
C LEU A 215 25.00 6.23 -9.79
N GLU A 216 25.76 6.97 -8.98
CA GLU A 216 27.24 6.97 -9.07
C GLU A 216 27.83 5.57 -8.86
N MET A 217 27.33 4.85 -7.85
CA MET A 217 27.78 3.50 -7.50
C MET A 217 27.18 2.40 -8.37
N ALA A 218 25.96 2.59 -8.88
CA ALA A 218 25.21 1.57 -9.61
C ALA A 218 25.83 1.25 -10.98
N LYS A 219 26.12 -0.04 -11.23
CA LYS A 219 26.74 -0.55 -12.47
C LYS A 219 25.96 -1.71 -13.10
N ILE A 220 24.82 -2.06 -12.52
CA ILE A 220 23.96 -3.16 -12.96
C ILE A 220 22.58 -2.55 -13.19
N ARG A 221 22.18 -2.36 -14.45
CA ARG A 221 20.79 -2.04 -14.78
C ARG A 221 19.97 -3.32 -14.86
N LYS A 222 18.73 -3.29 -14.39
CA LYS A 222 17.75 -4.39 -14.54
C LYS A 222 16.40 -3.76 -14.83
N PHE A 223 15.73 -4.10 -15.93
CA PHE A 223 14.41 -3.53 -16.21
C PHE A 223 13.37 -3.90 -15.13
N PRO A 224 12.36 -3.03 -14.86
CA PRO A 224 11.22 -3.35 -14.00
C PRO A 224 10.46 -4.61 -14.45
N ASP A 225 9.98 -5.37 -13.47
CA ASP A 225 9.29 -6.62 -13.71
C ASP A 225 7.81 -6.40 -14.06
N ARG A 226 7.47 -6.17 -15.35
CA ARG A 226 6.08 -6.02 -15.88
C ARG A 226 5.00 -6.80 -15.10
N ASN A 227 3.93 -6.12 -14.71
CA ASN A 227 2.79 -6.60 -13.93
C ASN A 227 3.13 -7.05 -12.49
N ILE A 228 4.23 -6.56 -11.91
CA ILE A 228 4.61 -6.79 -10.52
C ILE A 228 5.07 -5.48 -9.87
N CYS A 229 4.41 -5.08 -8.78
CA CYS A 229 4.93 -4.05 -7.89
C CYS A 229 6.20 -4.58 -7.19
N GLN A 230 7.36 -3.95 -7.43
CA GLN A 230 8.62 -4.34 -6.82
C GLN A 230 8.75 -3.70 -5.43
N LEU A 231 8.50 -4.48 -4.38
CA LEU A 231 8.57 -4.03 -2.99
C LEU A 231 9.90 -4.42 -2.32
N CYS A 232 10.38 -3.55 -1.43
CA CYS A 232 11.50 -3.84 -0.54
C CYS A 232 11.21 -5.00 0.42
N ASP A 233 12.11 -5.99 0.48
CA ASP A 233 12.06 -7.17 1.36
C ASP A 233 12.19 -6.85 2.87
N SER A 234 12.42 -5.58 3.26
CA SER A 234 12.41 -5.12 4.66
C SER A 234 11.18 -4.27 5.01
N CYS A 235 11.06 -3.08 4.41
CA CYS A 235 10.04 -2.12 4.79
C CYS A 235 8.70 -2.26 4.05
N GLN A 236 8.68 -3.01 2.95
CA GLN A 236 7.52 -3.20 2.06
C GLN A 236 7.02 -1.94 1.33
N THR A 237 7.84 -0.88 1.25
CA THR A 237 7.65 0.26 0.33
C THR A 237 8.08 -0.11 -1.10
N THR A 238 7.48 0.55 -2.09
CA THR A 238 7.85 0.45 -3.52
C THR A 238 9.30 0.85 -3.77
N ILE A 239 9.97 0.11 -4.65
CA ILE A 239 11.26 0.47 -5.25
C ILE A 239 10.97 1.22 -6.57
N PHE A 240 11.58 2.39 -6.75
CA PHE A 240 11.41 3.24 -7.93
C PHE A 240 12.45 2.93 -9.02
N SER A 241 13.67 3.49 -8.91
CA SER A 241 14.78 3.14 -9.79
C SER A 241 15.85 2.37 -9.03
N GLY A 242 16.40 2.98 -7.99
CA GLY A 242 17.56 2.53 -7.24
C GLY A 242 17.20 1.60 -6.09
N TYR A 243 17.95 0.50 -5.98
CA TYR A 243 17.88 -0.41 -4.86
C TYR A 243 19.15 -1.24 -4.71
N TRP A 244 19.26 -1.88 -3.56
CA TRP A 244 20.38 -2.75 -3.21
C TRP A 244 19.90 -4.21 -3.19
N MET A 245 20.54 -5.08 -3.98
CA MET A 245 20.19 -6.50 -4.04
C MET A 245 21.28 -7.37 -3.41
N CYS A 246 20.91 -8.28 -2.51
CA CYS A 246 21.84 -9.28 -1.99
C CYS A 246 22.33 -10.23 -3.09
N CYS A 247 23.65 -10.29 -3.33
CA CYS A 247 24.26 -11.15 -4.34
C CYS A 247 24.02 -12.66 -4.09
N VAL A 248 23.87 -13.07 -2.82
CA VAL A 248 23.66 -14.46 -2.40
C VAL A 248 22.19 -14.89 -2.50
N CYS A 249 21.26 -14.12 -1.94
CA CYS A 249 19.84 -14.53 -1.82
C CYS A 249 18.82 -13.62 -2.51
N GLY A 250 19.23 -12.54 -3.18
CA GLY A 250 18.33 -11.73 -4.00
C GLY A 250 17.21 -11.02 -3.24
N LYS A 251 17.40 -10.73 -1.94
CA LYS A 251 16.58 -9.74 -1.24
C LYS A 251 16.88 -8.34 -1.75
N GLU A 252 15.84 -7.52 -1.87
CA GLU A 252 15.90 -6.16 -2.39
C GLU A 252 15.63 -5.13 -1.28
N TYR A 253 16.52 -4.16 -1.12
CA TYR A 253 16.45 -3.10 -0.12
C TYR A 253 16.35 -1.74 -0.83
N CYS A 254 15.30 -0.96 -0.55
CA CYS A 254 15.21 0.41 -1.07
C CYS A 254 16.28 1.31 -0.43
N LEU A 255 16.55 2.45 -1.06
CA LEU A 255 17.65 3.37 -0.70
C LEU A 255 17.63 3.76 0.78
N SER A 256 16.50 4.24 1.30
CA SER A 256 16.42 4.60 2.72
C SER A 256 16.55 3.43 3.69
N CYS A 257 16.15 2.19 3.33
CA CYS A 257 16.46 1.03 4.17
C CYS A 257 17.93 0.55 4.07
N TYR A 258 18.70 1.04 3.10
CA TYR A 258 20.15 0.89 3.07
C TYR A 258 20.86 2.01 3.85
N GLU A 259 20.37 3.25 3.74
CA GLU A 259 20.83 4.42 4.52
C GLU A 259 20.67 4.17 6.03
N GLU A 260 19.43 3.86 6.47
CA GLU A 260 19.04 3.58 7.87
C GLU A 260 19.81 2.39 8.50
N TRP A 261 20.41 1.51 7.69
CA TRP A 261 20.99 0.27 8.19
C TRP A 261 22.40 0.45 8.77
N ASN A 262 22.48 0.49 10.10
CA ASN A 262 23.71 0.63 10.90
C ASN A 262 24.48 -0.68 11.17
N GLY A 263 24.05 -1.82 10.60
CA GLY A 263 24.69 -3.15 10.77
C GLY A 263 24.44 -3.85 12.12
N SER A 264 24.17 -3.11 13.20
CA SER A 264 23.90 -3.65 14.54
C SER A 264 22.42 -3.91 14.82
N ASP A 265 21.52 -3.13 14.21
CA ASP A 265 20.11 -3.04 14.60
C ASP A 265 19.31 -4.35 14.51
N ASP A 266 18.48 -4.54 15.54
CA ASP A 266 17.57 -5.64 15.77
C ASP A 266 16.22 -5.47 15.04
N SER A 267 15.87 -4.28 14.55
CA SER A 267 14.67 -4.06 13.72
C SER A 267 14.64 -4.97 12.47
N PHE A 268 15.81 -5.34 11.97
CA PHE A 268 16.01 -6.27 10.84
C PHE A 268 16.12 -7.76 11.28
N LYS A 269 15.77 -8.16 12.52
CA LYS A 269 15.99 -9.55 13.02
C LYS A 269 15.36 -10.67 12.18
N GLU A 270 14.24 -10.39 11.50
CA GLU A 270 13.56 -11.32 10.59
C GLU A 270 13.87 -11.04 9.10
N THR A 271 13.84 -9.77 8.68
CA THR A 271 14.03 -9.35 7.28
C THR A 271 15.51 -9.31 6.86
N GLY A 272 16.44 -9.14 7.80
CA GLY A 272 17.89 -9.04 7.59
C GLY A 272 18.64 -10.36 7.47
N ARG A 273 17.99 -11.52 7.60
CA ARG A 273 18.63 -12.83 7.41
C ARG A 273 18.67 -13.28 5.96
N CYS A 274 19.81 -13.84 5.56
CA CYS A 274 20.07 -14.47 4.27
C CYS A 274 19.43 -15.87 4.17
N SER A 275 19.44 -16.48 2.98
CA SER A 275 18.99 -17.86 2.71
C SER A 275 19.55 -18.89 3.70
N HIS A 276 20.80 -18.71 4.15
CA HIS A 276 21.50 -19.60 5.08
C HIS A 276 21.39 -19.14 6.55
N ARG A 277 20.37 -18.34 6.91
CA ARG A 277 20.13 -17.74 8.25
C ARG A 277 21.23 -16.79 8.78
N ARG A 278 22.37 -16.68 8.08
CA ARG A 278 23.42 -15.67 8.25
C ARG A 278 22.84 -14.24 8.24
N LYS A 279 23.44 -13.29 8.96
CA LYS A 279 23.20 -11.84 8.72
C LYS A 279 23.64 -11.49 7.28
N HIS A 280 22.98 -10.52 6.67
CA HIS A 280 23.58 -9.77 5.55
C HIS A 280 24.61 -8.76 6.08
N TYR A 281 25.48 -8.30 5.19
CA TYR A 281 26.34 -7.12 5.41
C TYR A 281 26.31 -6.25 4.13
N LYS A 282 26.68 -4.96 4.21
CA LYS A 282 26.54 -4.02 3.08
C LYS A 282 27.40 -4.40 1.87
N GLU A 283 28.54 -5.05 2.09
CA GLU A 283 29.47 -5.53 1.06
C GLU A 283 28.93 -6.75 0.27
N GLN A 284 27.82 -7.34 0.73
CA GLN A 284 27.09 -8.41 0.04
C GLN A 284 25.93 -7.88 -0.82
N LEU A 285 25.70 -6.56 -0.82
CA LEU A 285 24.66 -5.93 -1.62
C LEU A 285 25.29 -5.31 -2.86
N VAL A 286 24.72 -5.60 -4.04
CA VAL A 286 25.07 -4.91 -5.29
C VAL A 286 24.07 -3.78 -5.55
N PRO A 287 24.54 -2.57 -5.92
CA PRO A 287 23.65 -1.47 -6.30
C PRO A 287 23.09 -1.70 -7.71
N ILE A 288 21.76 -1.72 -7.81
CA ILE A 288 21.00 -1.93 -9.04
C ILE A 288 20.11 -0.71 -9.30
N TYR A 289 19.89 -0.39 -10.57
CA TYR A 289 19.01 0.69 -11.01
C TYR A 289 18.09 0.20 -12.16
N HIS A 290 16.93 0.82 -12.32
CA HIS A 290 15.94 0.43 -13.34
C HIS A 290 16.05 1.28 -14.61
N TYR A 291 15.88 2.60 -14.47
CA TYR A 291 15.87 3.53 -15.59
C TYR A 291 17.28 3.86 -16.08
N ALA A 292 17.44 4.56 -17.20
CA ALA A 292 18.74 5.14 -17.59
C ALA A 292 19.22 6.15 -16.54
N LYS A 293 20.54 6.35 -16.41
CA LYS A 293 21.05 7.35 -15.45
C LYS A 293 20.72 8.75 -15.92
N GLU A 294 20.86 8.91 -17.23
CA GLU A 294 20.60 10.08 -18.04
C GLU A 294 19.14 10.54 -17.91
N GLU A 295 18.18 9.60 -17.87
CA GLU A 295 16.76 9.88 -17.63
C GLU A 295 16.52 10.40 -16.20
N ILE A 296 17.12 9.78 -15.17
CA ILE A 296 16.95 10.25 -13.78
C ILE A 296 17.62 11.62 -13.55
N ILE A 297 18.76 11.87 -14.19
CA ILE A 297 19.45 13.18 -14.15
C ILE A 297 18.58 14.23 -14.85
N ARG A 298 18.11 13.97 -16.08
CA ARG A 298 17.18 14.86 -16.81
C ARG A 298 15.95 15.21 -15.97
N LEU A 299 15.34 14.23 -15.31
CA LEU A 299 14.18 14.46 -14.44
C LEU A 299 14.52 15.28 -13.20
N PHE A 300 15.70 15.07 -12.60
CA PHE A 300 16.17 15.87 -11.48
C PHE A 300 16.39 17.33 -11.91
N ASP A 301 17.10 17.56 -13.02
CA ASP A 301 17.40 18.90 -13.54
C ASP A 301 16.09 19.65 -13.88
N GLN A 302 15.15 18.99 -14.57
CA GLN A 302 13.81 19.54 -14.87
C GLN A 302 13.01 19.88 -13.59
N CYS A 303 12.97 18.97 -12.60
CA CYS A 303 12.30 19.24 -11.33
C CYS A 303 12.97 20.38 -10.56
N ASN A 304 14.30 20.47 -10.61
CA ASN A 304 15.08 21.48 -9.89
C ASN A 304 14.89 22.86 -10.50
N GLN A 305 14.89 22.96 -11.83
CA GLN A 305 14.62 24.21 -12.53
C GLN A 305 13.22 24.75 -12.18
N MET A 306 12.17 23.93 -12.28
CA MET A 306 10.81 24.37 -11.96
C MET A 306 10.66 24.87 -10.51
N ILE A 307 11.34 24.23 -9.54
CA ILE A 307 11.31 24.67 -8.14
C ILE A 307 12.05 26.02 -7.96
N LEU A 308 13.16 26.25 -8.65
CA LEU A 308 13.89 27.52 -8.58
C LEU A 308 13.15 28.66 -9.27
N ASP A 309 12.54 28.40 -10.43
CA ASP A 309 11.70 29.37 -11.16
C ASP A 309 10.47 29.78 -10.29
N ASP A 310 9.89 28.83 -9.54
CA ASP A 310 8.86 29.10 -8.54
C ASP A 310 9.39 29.93 -7.35
N GLU A 311 10.55 29.60 -6.78
CA GLU A 311 11.15 30.32 -5.62
C GLU A 311 11.49 31.79 -5.94
N ASP A 312 12.08 32.07 -7.11
CA ASP A 312 12.34 33.46 -7.55
C ASP A 312 11.02 34.24 -7.75
N SER A 313 9.92 33.57 -8.12
CA SER A 313 8.59 34.19 -8.20
C SER A 313 7.89 34.38 -6.83
N SER A 314 8.25 33.57 -5.82
CA SER A 314 7.48 33.38 -4.58
C SER A 314 8.22 33.84 -3.32
N ASN A 315 8.82 35.03 -3.37
CA ASN A 315 9.37 35.76 -2.22
C ASN A 315 8.30 36.19 -1.16
N LEU A 316 7.14 35.51 -1.10
CA LEU A 316 6.06 35.66 -0.13
C LEU A 316 5.47 34.27 0.25
N ASP A 317 5.78 33.84 1.47
CA ASP A 317 5.08 32.83 2.29
C ASP A 317 4.88 31.40 1.74
N GLY A 318 5.84 30.52 2.08
CA GLY A 318 5.66 29.07 2.09
C GLY A 318 5.76 28.48 3.51
N GLU A 319 4.86 27.55 3.86
CA GLU A 319 4.92 26.77 5.12
C GLU A 319 5.37 25.32 4.86
N GLU A 320 6.39 24.86 5.58
CA GLU A 320 6.75 23.45 5.64
C GLU A 320 5.88 22.70 6.67
N LEU A 321 5.34 21.54 6.29
CA LEU A 321 4.70 20.63 7.24
C LEU A 321 5.77 19.91 8.09
N PRO A 322 5.64 19.88 9.43
CA PRO A 322 6.69 19.38 10.31
C PRO A 322 6.87 17.86 10.23
N ASP A 323 8.03 17.42 9.72
CA ASP A 323 8.52 16.05 9.79
C ASP A 323 9.14 15.78 11.19
N ASP A 324 8.37 15.23 12.12
CA ASP A 324 8.93 14.52 13.28
C ASP A 324 8.16 13.22 13.61
N ASP A 325 8.93 12.19 13.95
CA ASP A 325 8.46 10.91 14.51
C ASP A 325 9.62 10.29 15.35
N GLY A 326 10.34 11.16 16.08
CA GLY A 326 11.38 10.79 17.03
C GLY A 326 10.79 10.16 18.30
N ALA A 327 11.38 9.07 18.77
CA ALA A 327 10.91 8.39 19.97
C ALA A 327 11.63 8.90 21.23
N GLU A 328 11.01 9.84 21.96
CA GLU A 328 11.51 10.25 23.27
C GLU A 328 11.45 9.11 24.30
N SER A 329 12.62 8.63 24.74
CA SER A 329 12.76 7.76 25.91
C SER A 329 12.92 8.57 27.19
N SER A 330 11.80 8.98 27.81
CA SER A 330 11.78 9.82 29.01
C SER A 330 12.03 9.03 30.31
N GLU A 331 13.28 9.00 30.79
CA GLU A 331 13.62 8.49 32.13
C GLU A 331 13.44 9.58 33.20
N ALA A 332 12.21 9.74 33.67
CA ALA A 332 11.83 10.83 34.57
C ALA A 332 12.27 10.61 36.04
N THR A 333 13.38 11.24 36.44
CA THR A 333 13.79 11.33 37.86
C THR A 333 13.08 12.52 38.54
N ARG A 334 12.40 12.26 39.66
CA ARG A 334 11.58 13.26 40.38
C ARG A 334 12.46 14.25 41.19
N PRO A 335 12.08 15.53 41.31
CA PRO A 335 12.61 16.41 42.34
C PRO A 335 12.10 16.00 43.73
N ILE A 336 12.91 16.23 44.77
CA ILE A 336 12.54 16.07 46.18
C ILE A 336 12.64 17.44 46.88
N GLU A 337 11.75 17.67 47.83
CA GLU A 337 11.51 18.97 48.48
C GLU A 337 12.68 19.46 49.35
N SER A 338 12.77 20.77 49.55
CA SER A 338 13.79 21.35 50.44
C SER A 338 13.36 21.35 51.91
N SER A 339 14.25 20.96 52.83
CA SER A 339 14.21 21.51 54.19
C SER A 339 15.56 21.48 54.93
N ARG A 340 15.91 22.65 55.49
CA ARG A 340 16.79 22.91 56.67
C ARG A 340 18.10 22.12 56.86
N ALA A 341 19.20 22.76 56.44
CA ALA A 341 20.39 23.10 57.25
C ALA A 341 21.12 22.05 58.13
N VAL A 342 22.46 21.96 57.97
CA VAL A 342 23.43 22.53 58.94
C VAL A 342 24.88 22.52 58.40
N VAL A 343 25.64 23.51 58.87
CA VAL A 343 27.03 23.90 58.56
C VAL A 343 28.10 22.81 58.78
N ARG A 344 29.06 22.62 57.84
CA ARG A 344 30.52 22.79 58.08
C ARG A 344 31.47 22.65 56.86
N ARG A 345 32.54 23.46 56.90
CA ARG A 345 33.70 23.54 55.96
C ARG A 345 34.57 22.26 56.07
N ARG A 346 35.32 21.79 55.05
CA ARG A 346 36.58 22.39 54.52
C ARG A 346 37.08 21.72 53.20
N LYS A 347 37.92 22.45 52.45
CA LYS A 347 38.77 22.02 51.30
C LYS A 347 40.13 21.40 51.80
N PRO A 348 41.15 21.12 50.96
CA PRO A 348 41.26 20.14 49.84
C PRO A 348 42.60 19.34 49.86
N ARG A 349 42.87 18.51 48.82
CA ARG A 349 44.21 18.15 48.28
C ARG A 349 44.04 17.40 46.94
N THR A 350 44.67 17.62 45.78
CA THR A 350 45.89 18.31 45.26
C THR A 350 47.21 17.49 45.15
N SER A 351 47.40 16.83 43.99
CA SER A 351 48.71 16.60 43.31
C SER A 351 48.44 16.04 41.89
N ARG A 352 48.85 16.62 40.75
CA ARG A 352 50.19 17.03 40.27
C ARG A 352 51.03 15.80 39.85
N ALA A 353 50.97 15.29 38.61
CA ALA A 353 51.34 15.85 37.29
C ALA A 353 52.84 15.80 36.95
N LYS A 354 53.19 15.44 35.70
CA LYS A 354 54.43 15.81 34.97
C LYS A 354 54.34 15.44 33.47
N ALA A 355 55.21 16.04 32.64
CA ALA A 355 55.21 15.90 31.17
C ALA A 355 56.61 16.08 30.55
N ALA A 356 56.76 15.60 29.30
CA ALA A 356 57.81 15.87 28.29
C ALA A 356 57.21 15.40 26.93
N ALA A 357 57.29 16.04 25.75
CA ALA A 357 58.22 16.98 25.10
C ALA A 357 59.58 16.34 24.71
N ALA A 358 60.12 16.46 23.49
CA ALA A 358 59.61 16.83 22.14
C ALA A 358 60.61 16.20 21.10
N ILE A 359 60.43 16.15 19.77
CA ILE A 359 60.52 17.21 18.74
C ILE A 359 60.25 16.55 17.35
N ASP A 360 59.59 17.27 16.43
CA ASP A 360 59.65 17.38 14.93
C ASP A 360 60.33 16.27 14.07
N VAL A 361 59.96 16.01 12.80
CA VAL A 361 59.80 16.94 11.64
C VAL A 361 58.63 16.58 10.69
N VAL A 362 58.17 17.60 9.95
CA VAL A 362 56.96 17.70 9.10
C VAL A 362 57.01 17.00 7.72
N ASP A 363 55.84 16.69 7.16
CA ASP A 363 55.26 17.46 6.04
C ASP A 363 53.70 17.38 6.04
N SER A 364 53.05 18.00 5.05
CA SER A 364 51.72 18.62 5.07
C SER A 364 50.69 17.79 4.27
N THR A 365 49.36 17.91 4.45
CA THR A 365 48.54 19.13 4.47
C THR A 365 47.38 19.08 5.47
N MET A 366 46.82 20.26 5.80
CA MET A 366 45.74 20.44 6.78
C MET A 366 44.57 21.26 6.22
N SER A 367 43.45 21.18 6.94
CA SER A 367 42.19 21.90 6.72
C SER A 367 42.23 23.32 7.32
N VAL A 368 41.06 23.85 7.75
CA VAL A 368 40.81 25.20 8.33
C VAL A 368 40.61 26.26 7.21
N LEU A 369 39.51 27.03 7.16
CA LEU A 369 39.00 27.95 8.19
C LEU A 369 37.48 27.92 8.43
N ASN A 370 37.08 27.68 9.69
CA ASN A 370 36.03 28.50 10.32
C ASN A 370 36.64 29.85 10.75
N LYS A 371 35.81 30.90 10.89
CA LYS A 371 36.17 32.14 11.60
C LYS A 371 34.99 32.70 12.38
N ASP A 372 35.12 32.72 13.71
CA ASP A 372 34.30 33.53 14.60
C ASP A 372 34.94 34.91 14.85
N ASN A 373 34.10 35.94 14.99
CA ASN A 373 34.31 37.24 15.64
C ASN A 373 33.06 38.11 15.39
N GLY A 374 32.44 38.81 16.34
CA GLY A 374 32.64 38.82 17.79
C GLY A 374 32.03 40.07 18.46
N ILE A 375 31.04 39.87 19.36
CA ILE A 375 30.51 40.82 20.37
C ILE A 375 29.70 42.04 19.86
N SER A 376 28.39 42.05 20.14
CA SER A 376 27.71 43.09 20.96
C SER A 376 26.31 42.62 21.40
N THR A 377 25.65 43.33 22.32
CA THR A 377 24.41 42.90 23.00
C THR A 377 23.26 43.89 22.87
N SER A 378 22.11 43.44 22.34
CA SER A 378 20.80 44.09 22.50
C SER A 378 19.65 43.09 22.27
N PRO A 379 18.73 42.86 23.23
CA PRO A 379 17.65 41.89 23.07
C PRO A 379 16.32 42.55 22.65
N GLN A 380 16.03 42.52 21.34
CA GLN A 380 14.69 42.81 20.80
C GLN A 380 14.53 42.20 19.39
N ASP A 381 13.28 42.05 18.97
CA ASP A 381 12.83 41.64 17.63
C ASP A 381 13.31 40.27 17.10
N CYS A 382 13.24 39.25 17.95
CA CYS A 382 12.94 37.90 17.46
C CYS A 382 11.47 37.86 17.00
N HIS A 383 11.21 37.93 15.70
CA HIS A 383 9.87 37.75 15.16
C HIS A 383 9.37 36.33 15.45
N ASP A 384 8.33 36.26 16.27
CA ASP A 384 7.66 35.03 16.69
C ASP A 384 6.85 34.44 15.52
N ARG A 385 7.55 33.79 14.58
CA ARG A 385 6.92 32.93 13.56
C ARG A 385 6.47 31.62 14.20
N THR A 386 5.42 31.72 14.99
CA THR A 386 4.55 30.57 15.26
C THR A 386 4.05 30.06 13.91
N PRO A 387 4.15 28.76 13.57
CA PRO A 387 3.50 28.21 12.38
C PRO A 387 2.01 28.55 12.42
N GLN A 388 1.41 28.94 11.29
CA GLN A 388 -0.01 29.28 11.26
C GLN A 388 -0.81 28.00 11.48
N LEU A 389 -1.26 27.80 12.71
CA LEU A 389 -2.24 26.77 13.03
C LEU A 389 -3.41 26.92 12.07
N HIS A 390 -3.70 25.84 11.35
CA HIS A 390 -4.79 25.79 10.39
C HIS A 390 -6.11 26.25 11.05
N ASP A 391 -6.99 26.83 10.25
CA ASP A 391 -8.27 27.36 10.71
C ASP A 391 -9.24 26.22 11.04
N GLU A 392 -9.24 25.75 12.29
CA GLU A 392 -10.19 24.75 12.80
C GLU A 392 -11.66 25.24 12.79
N HIS A 393 -11.90 26.52 12.48
CA HIS A 393 -13.21 27.12 12.28
C HIS A 393 -13.55 27.39 10.79
N LYS A 394 -12.68 26.99 9.85
CA LYS A 394 -12.88 27.10 8.40
C LYS A 394 -14.25 26.52 8.02
N LYS A 395 -15.00 27.24 7.16
CA LYS A 395 -16.23 26.69 6.56
C LYS A 395 -15.89 25.43 5.78
N ILE A 396 -16.44 24.28 6.21
CA ILE A 396 -16.32 23.00 5.49
C ILE A 396 -17.67 22.43 4.98
N GLU A 397 -18.80 23.03 5.36
CA GLU A 397 -20.13 22.66 4.83
C GLU A 397 -20.55 23.61 3.70
N TYR A 398 -20.85 23.10 2.51
CA TYR A 398 -21.20 23.92 1.34
C TYR A 398 -22.46 23.39 0.62
N ALA A 399 -23.28 24.29 0.07
CA ALA A 399 -24.31 23.88 -0.89
C ALA A 399 -23.68 23.56 -2.27
N ALA A 400 -24.34 22.70 -3.05
CA ALA A 400 -23.86 22.33 -4.39
C ALA A 400 -23.66 23.51 -5.36
N SER A 401 -24.32 24.65 -5.12
CA SER A 401 -24.15 25.89 -5.89
C SER A 401 -23.01 26.80 -5.39
N GLU A 402 -22.42 26.53 -4.22
CA GLU A 402 -21.30 27.31 -3.67
C GLU A 402 -19.93 26.68 -3.99
N MET A 403 -19.90 25.37 -4.26
CA MET A 403 -18.67 24.61 -4.45
C MET A 403 -18.22 24.66 -5.92
N THR A 404 -17.49 25.72 -6.28
CA THR A 404 -16.81 25.88 -7.58
C THR A 404 -15.49 25.08 -7.61
N GLU A 405 -14.89 24.90 -8.78
CA GLU A 405 -13.55 24.30 -8.88
C GLU A 405 -12.47 25.15 -8.20
N GLU A 406 -12.66 26.47 -8.12
CA GLU A 406 -11.76 27.37 -7.38
C GLU A 406 -11.85 27.15 -5.87
N THR A 407 -13.07 27.12 -5.31
CA THR A 407 -13.31 26.78 -3.90
C THR A 407 -12.78 25.38 -3.56
N PHE A 408 -12.99 24.40 -4.45
CA PHE A 408 -12.41 23.07 -4.33
C PHE A 408 -10.89 23.14 -4.21
N ARG A 409 -10.20 23.82 -5.15
CA ARG A 409 -8.73 23.89 -5.17
C ARG A 409 -8.13 24.61 -3.96
N ASP A 410 -8.73 25.69 -3.47
CA ASP A 410 -8.27 26.37 -2.23
C ASP A 410 -8.26 25.42 -1.04
N LEU A 411 -9.37 24.71 -0.83
CA LEU A 411 -9.52 23.73 0.25
C LEU A 411 -8.56 22.56 0.07
N TRP A 412 -8.42 22.05 -1.16
CA TRP A 412 -7.67 20.83 -1.47
C TRP A 412 -6.15 21.01 -1.43
N LYS A 413 -5.63 22.16 -1.87
CA LYS A 413 -4.21 22.52 -1.73
C LYS A 413 -3.83 22.56 -0.25
N ARG A 414 -4.66 23.21 0.58
CA ARG A 414 -4.44 23.35 2.03
C ARG A 414 -4.73 22.07 2.84
N GLY A 415 -5.48 21.11 2.29
CA GLY A 415 -5.80 19.84 2.96
C GLY A 415 -7.03 19.88 3.87
N TYR A 416 -7.96 20.81 3.67
CA TYR A 416 -9.24 20.84 4.39
C TYR A 416 -10.20 19.77 3.83
N PRO A 417 -10.80 18.92 4.68
CA PRO A 417 -11.96 18.12 4.29
C PRO A 417 -13.18 19.02 4.11
N PHE A 418 -14.19 18.58 3.35
CA PHE A 418 -15.45 19.31 3.19
C PHE A 418 -16.63 18.41 2.83
N VAL A 419 -17.84 18.93 2.97
CA VAL A 419 -19.09 18.26 2.56
C VAL A 419 -19.90 19.15 1.62
N ILE A 420 -20.33 18.58 0.49
CA ILE A 420 -21.27 19.19 -0.44
C ILE A 420 -22.67 18.67 -0.13
N ARG A 421 -23.57 19.57 0.25
CA ARG A 421 -24.95 19.27 0.67
C ARG A 421 -25.83 18.98 -0.54
N GLY A 422 -26.50 17.83 -0.51
CA GLY A 422 -27.48 17.42 -1.54
C GLY A 422 -26.95 17.27 -2.97
N ALA A 423 -25.63 17.15 -3.16
CA ALA A 423 -25.02 17.06 -4.50
C ALA A 423 -25.13 15.65 -5.13
N GLY A 424 -25.27 14.61 -4.31
CA GLY A 424 -25.34 13.22 -4.76
C GLY A 424 -26.68 12.86 -5.39
N LYS A 425 -26.69 12.71 -6.72
CA LYS A 425 -27.89 12.41 -7.54
C LYS A 425 -28.02 10.92 -7.87
N LEU A 426 -27.67 10.06 -6.91
CA LEU A 426 -27.72 8.60 -7.03
C LEU A 426 -29.16 8.10 -7.20
N GLU A 427 -29.35 7.09 -8.05
CA GLU A 427 -30.67 6.55 -8.40
C GLU A 427 -31.27 5.75 -7.22
N LYS A 428 -32.24 6.36 -6.53
CA LYS A 428 -32.67 5.96 -5.18
C LYS A 428 -33.16 4.51 -5.08
N GLU A 429 -33.69 3.93 -6.15
CA GLU A 429 -34.24 2.58 -6.09
C GLU A 429 -33.15 1.49 -6.05
N ILE A 430 -32.02 1.66 -6.77
CA ILE A 430 -31.00 0.61 -6.84
C ILE A 430 -30.14 0.50 -5.57
N TRP A 431 -30.06 1.57 -4.78
CA TRP A 431 -29.26 1.61 -3.53
C TRP A 431 -30.03 1.18 -2.27
N LYS A 432 -31.29 0.75 -2.39
CA LYS A 432 -32.13 0.30 -1.25
C LYS A 432 -31.80 -1.13 -0.81
N PRO A 433 -31.98 -1.45 0.48
CA PRO A 433 -31.92 -2.83 1.00
C PRO A 433 -32.72 -3.85 0.19
N ASN A 434 -33.94 -3.50 -0.26
CA ASN A 434 -34.79 -4.40 -1.06
C ASN A 434 -34.14 -4.81 -2.38
N TYR A 435 -33.50 -3.89 -3.10
CA TYR A 435 -32.77 -4.24 -4.35
C TYR A 435 -31.68 -5.28 -4.05
N PHE A 436 -30.90 -5.08 -2.97
CA PHE A 436 -29.85 -6.02 -2.59
C PHE A 436 -30.38 -7.38 -2.11
N ILE A 437 -31.55 -7.42 -1.45
CA ILE A 437 -32.26 -8.66 -1.11
C ILE A 437 -32.69 -9.40 -2.39
N GLU A 438 -33.33 -8.71 -3.33
CA GLU A 438 -33.90 -9.31 -4.55
C GLU A 438 -32.82 -9.85 -5.50
N HIS A 439 -31.75 -9.08 -5.73
CA HIS A 439 -30.72 -9.40 -6.71
C HIS A 439 -29.57 -10.24 -6.13
N TYR A 440 -29.19 -10.00 -4.87
CA TYR A 440 -27.99 -10.58 -4.26
C TYR A 440 -28.26 -11.36 -2.97
N GLY A 441 -29.51 -11.42 -2.48
CA GLY A 441 -29.86 -11.93 -1.15
C GLY A 441 -29.32 -13.32 -0.82
N LYS A 442 -29.19 -14.20 -1.82
CA LYS A 442 -28.71 -15.60 -1.68
C LYS A 442 -27.17 -15.76 -1.63
N ILE A 443 -26.41 -14.66 -1.68
CA ILE A 443 -24.94 -14.70 -1.63
C ILE A 443 -24.48 -14.81 -0.17
N ASP A 444 -23.57 -15.75 0.12
CA ASP A 444 -22.85 -15.84 1.40
C ASP A 444 -22.02 -14.56 1.61
N CYS A 445 -22.30 -13.79 2.66
CA CYS A 445 -21.49 -12.66 3.08
C CYS A 445 -20.74 -12.95 4.40
N THR A 446 -19.79 -12.07 4.73
CA THR A 446 -19.17 -12.02 6.06
C THR A 446 -19.49 -10.64 6.65
N VAL A 447 -19.91 -10.60 7.90
CA VAL A 447 -20.25 -9.38 8.63
C VAL A 447 -19.43 -9.30 9.91
N ILE A 448 -19.11 -8.09 10.35
CA ILE A 448 -18.38 -7.81 11.60
C ILE A 448 -19.33 -7.07 12.55
N ASP A 449 -19.44 -7.51 13.80
CA ASP A 449 -19.98 -6.67 14.88
C ASP A 449 -18.98 -5.56 15.21
N VAL A 450 -19.37 -4.29 15.03
CA VAL A 450 -18.47 -3.15 15.27
C VAL A 450 -18.17 -2.91 16.75
N LYS A 451 -18.99 -3.45 17.66
CA LYS A 451 -18.77 -3.30 19.11
C LYS A 451 -17.74 -4.32 19.62
N GLU A 452 -17.91 -5.60 19.29
CA GLU A 452 -17.05 -6.71 19.75
C GLU A 452 -15.96 -7.16 18.77
N ASN A 453 -15.95 -6.63 17.53
CA ASN A 453 -15.07 -7.05 16.43
C ASN A 453 -15.13 -8.56 16.10
N VAL A 454 -16.32 -9.15 16.25
CA VAL A 454 -16.59 -10.57 15.98
C VAL A 454 -17.11 -10.75 14.55
N GLU A 455 -16.53 -11.68 13.79
CA GLU A 455 -17.00 -12.06 12.45
C GLU A 455 -18.11 -13.12 12.50
N TYR A 456 -19.21 -12.86 11.80
CA TYR A 456 -20.29 -13.80 11.53
C TYR A 456 -20.41 -14.07 10.02
N LYS A 457 -21.07 -15.18 9.67
CA LYS A 457 -21.43 -15.54 8.29
C LYS A 457 -22.94 -15.71 8.20
N MET A 458 -23.51 -15.11 7.17
CA MET A 458 -24.93 -15.13 6.85
C MET A 458 -25.09 -14.81 5.37
N ASP A 459 -26.26 -15.07 4.80
CA ASP A 459 -26.63 -14.58 3.48
C ASP A 459 -26.91 -13.05 3.50
N VAL A 460 -26.81 -12.41 2.34
CA VAL A 460 -27.06 -10.97 2.14
C VAL A 460 -28.50 -10.59 2.52
N GLU A 461 -29.47 -11.50 2.30
CA GLU A 461 -30.88 -11.33 2.65
C GLU A 461 -31.08 -11.16 4.17
N THR A 462 -30.43 -12.00 4.98
CA THR A 462 -30.46 -11.92 6.45
C THR A 462 -29.91 -10.59 6.97
N PHE A 463 -28.83 -10.08 6.37
CA PHE A 463 -28.27 -8.78 6.74
C PHE A 463 -29.19 -7.62 6.36
N PHE A 464 -29.71 -7.58 5.12
CA PHE A 464 -30.52 -6.44 4.69
C PHE A 464 -31.94 -6.43 5.25
N LYS A 465 -32.52 -7.58 5.63
CA LYS A 465 -33.78 -7.60 6.41
C LYS A 465 -33.64 -6.93 7.78
N GLY A 466 -32.50 -7.14 8.45
CA GLY A 466 -32.17 -6.47 9.72
C GLY A 466 -31.77 -4.99 9.59
N PHE A 467 -31.70 -4.45 8.38
CA PHE A 467 -31.23 -3.09 8.13
C PHE A 467 -32.25 -2.05 8.62
N GLU A 468 -33.53 -2.23 8.29
CA GLU A 468 -34.63 -1.35 8.66
C GLU A 468 -35.42 -1.88 9.86
N ASP A 469 -35.86 -3.14 9.81
CA ASP A 469 -36.57 -3.79 10.92
C ASP A 469 -35.59 -4.35 11.96
N ILE A 470 -35.73 -3.86 13.20
CA ILE A 470 -34.93 -4.32 14.34
C ILE A 470 -35.30 -5.74 14.78
N ASN A 471 -36.53 -6.20 14.53
CA ASN A 471 -37.01 -7.52 14.91
C ASN A 471 -36.47 -8.63 13.98
N SER A 472 -36.26 -8.30 12.70
CA SER A 472 -35.63 -9.17 11.69
C SER A 472 -34.10 -9.21 11.78
N ARG A 473 -33.47 -8.52 12.74
CA ARG A 473 -32.01 -8.58 12.91
C ARG A 473 -31.55 -9.94 13.42
N PHE A 474 -30.41 -10.37 12.90
CA PHE A 474 -29.64 -11.47 13.49
C PHE A 474 -29.39 -11.23 14.98
N VAL A 475 -29.71 -12.23 15.81
CA VAL A 475 -29.40 -12.27 17.24
C VAL A 475 -28.35 -13.35 17.47
N ASN A 476 -27.29 -13.01 18.21
CA ASN A 476 -26.19 -13.94 18.47
C ASN A 476 -26.55 -14.96 19.58
N LYS A 477 -25.67 -15.94 19.81
CA LYS A 477 -25.89 -17.03 20.78
C LYS A 477 -26.08 -16.58 22.24
N SER A 478 -25.74 -15.33 22.56
CA SER A 478 -25.91 -14.74 23.90
C SER A 478 -27.20 -13.93 24.04
N GLY A 479 -28.09 -13.94 23.02
CA GLY A 479 -29.31 -13.13 23.00
C GLY A 479 -29.10 -11.66 22.63
N ILE A 480 -27.88 -11.27 22.23
CA ILE A 480 -27.54 -9.88 21.89
C ILE A 480 -27.75 -9.66 20.39
N CYS A 481 -28.32 -8.52 20.02
CA CYS A 481 -28.36 -8.03 18.65
C CYS A 481 -27.09 -7.21 18.34
N PRO A 482 -26.09 -7.74 17.60
CA PRO A 482 -24.87 -7.02 17.28
C PRO A 482 -25.11 -5.84 16.32
N CYS A 483 -24.21 -4.83 16.37
CA CYS A 483 -24.21 -3.75 15.40
C CYS A 483 -23.34 -4.17 14.19
N LEU A 484 -23.98 -4.74 13.17
CA LEU A 484 -23.28 -5.37 12.06
C LEU A 484 -22.87 -4.37 10.98
N LYS A 485 -21.64 -4.51 10.48
CA LYS A 485 -21.20 -4.03 9.16
C LYS A 485 -20.87 -5.17 8.22
N LEU A 486 -21.22 -5.05 6.96
CA LEU A 486 -20.87 -6.01 5.92
C LEU A 486 -19.42 -5.77 5.50
N LYS A 487 -18.63 -6.85 5.45
CA LYS A 487 -17.18 -6.82 5.27
C LYS A 487 -16.82 -7.09 3.80
N ASP A 488 -15.91 -6.29 3.26
CA ASP A 488 -15.28 -6.46 1.94
C ASP A 488 -16.33 -6.76 0.84
N TRP A 489 -17.14 -5.75 0.45
CA TRP A 489 -18.24 -5.92 -0.50
C TRP A 489 -18.15 -4.91 -1.68
N PRO A 490 -18.07 -5.38 -2.94
CA PRO A 490 -18.04 -6.78 -3.38
C PRO A 490 -16.82 -7.55 -2.87
N PRO A 491 -16.90 -8.90 -2.81
CA PRO A 491 -15.88 -9.75 -2.19
C PRO A 491 -14.61 -9.92 -3.06
N ALA A 492 -13.83 -8.84 -3.16
CA ALA A 492 -12.54 -8.74 -3.86
C ALA A 492 -12.55 -8.88 -5.40
N ASP A 493 -13.73 -8.95 -6.01
CA ASP A 493 -13.96 -8.82 -7.46
C ASP A 493 -14.23 -7.33 -7.84
N ASP A 494 -13.96 -6.88 -9.07
CA ASP A 494 -14.13 -5.45 -9.45
C ASP A 494 -15.62 -5.05 -9.35
N PHE A 495 -15.86 -3.88 -8.74
CA PHE A 495 -17.19 -3.29 -8.58
C PHE A 495 -17.92 -3.10 -9.92
N ALA A 496 -17.19 -2.86 -11.01
CA ALA A 496 -17.72 -2.78 -12.36
C ALA A 496 -18.31 -4.11 -12.86
N GLU A 497 -17.78 -5.25 -12.39
CA GLU A 497 -18.23 -6.59 -12.79
C GLU A 497 -19.38 -7.08 -11.91
N MET A 498 -19.33 -6.82 -10.60
CA MET A 498 -20.32 -7.30 -9.63
C MET A 498 -21.57 -6.41 -9.51
N PHE A 499 -21.39 -5.09 -9.62
CA PHE A 499 -22.44 -4.09 -9.45
C PHE A 499 -22.42 -3.06 -10.62
N PRO A 500 -22.59 -3.50 -11.89
CA PRO A 500 -22.42 -2.64 -13.06
C PRO A 500 -23.39 -1.45 -13.09
N GLU A 501 -24.61 -1.61 -12.55
CA GLU A 501 -25.60 -0.53 -12.46
C GLU A 501 -25.16 0.53 -11.44
N HIS A 502 -24.81 0.12 -10.23
CA HIS A 502 -24.28 0.99 -9.16
C HIS A 502 -22.95 1.64 -9.55
N TYR A 503 -22.06 0.93 -10.25
CA TYR A 503 -20.80 1.48 -10.76
C TYR A 503 -21.08 2.67 -11.68
N LYS A 504 -21.97 2.47 -12.66
CA LYS A 504 -22.35 3.48 -13.64
C LYS A 504 -23.05 4.67 -12.97
N ASP A 505 -24.01 4.42 -12.09
CA ASP A 505 -24.74 5.47 -11.36
C ASP A 505 -23.82 6.29 -10.44
N PHE A 506 -22.92 5.62 -9.71
CA PHE A 506 -21.94 6.28 -8.84
C PHE A 506 -21.00 7.19 -9.62
N TYR A 507 -20.30 6.68 -10.65
CA TYR A 507 -19.41 7.52 -11.48
C TYR A 507 -20.16 8.59 -12.28
N ASN A 508 -21.45 8.38 -12.60
CA ASN A 508 -22.30 9.42 -13.16
C ASN A 508 -22.62 10.53 -12.14
N SER A 509 -22.73 10.21 -10.86
CA SER A 509 -23.11 11.13 -9.78
C SER A 509 -21.94 11.84 -9.08
N LEU A 510 -20.69 11.44 -9.34
CA LEU A 510 -19.50 12.10 -8.77
C LEU A 510 -19.37 13.57 -9.18
N SER A 511 -18.92 14.40 -8.23
CA SER A 511 -18.45 15.78 -8.46
C SER A 511 -16.94 15.80 -8.70
N PHE A 512 -16.43 16.82 -9.39
CA PHE A 512 -14.98 17.01 -9.69
C PHE A 512 -14.36 15.79 -10.37
N LYS A 513 -14.98 15.33 -11.47
CA LYS A 513 -14.64 14.07 -12.17
C LYS A 513 -13.23 14.08 -12.76
N GLU A 514 -12.67 15.26 -12.97
CA GLU A 514 -11.29 15.52 -13.36
C GLU A 514 -10.31 14.91 -12.34
N TYR A 515 -10.69 14.86 -11.06
CA TYR A 515 -9.96 14.26 -9.95
C TYR A 515 -10.57 12.91 -9.50
N THR A 516 -11.90 12.80 -9.46
CA THR A 516 -12.60 11.65 -8.83
C THR A 516 -12.94 10.51 -9.78
N SER A 517 -12.88 10.70 -11.11
CA SER A 517 -13.10 9.61 -12.06
C SER A 517 -11.90 8.65 -12.12
N ARG A 518 -12.15 7.37 -12.41
CA ARG A 518 -11.11 6.37 -12.74
C ARG A 518 -10.27 6.75 -13.95
N SER A 519 -10.74 7.71 -14.77
CA SER A 519 -10.09 8.30 -15.95
C SER A 519 -9.99 9.83 -15.89
N GLY A 520 -9.98 10.42 -14.69
CA GLY A 520 -9.80 11.86 -14.53
C GLY A 520 -8.38 12.30 -14.88
N ILE A 521 -8.21 13.37 -15.66
CA ILE A 521 -6.89 13.89 -16.08
C ILE A 521 -6.00 14.36 -14.90
N LEU A 522 -6.61 14.69 -13.77
CA LEU A 522 -5.97 15.04 -12.50
C LEU A 522 -6.01 13.89 -11.47
N ASN A 523 -6.52 12.71 -11.83
CA ASN A 523 -6.36 11.49 -11.03
C ASN A 523 -5.05 10.79 -11.42
N LEU A 524 -3.95 11.13 -10.75
CA LEU A 524 -2.60 10.71 -11.14
C LEU A 524 -2.43 9.17 -11.14
N ALA A 525 -3.21 8.44 -10.35
CA ALA A 525 -3.22 6.98 -10.36
C ALA A 525 -3.64 6.37 -11.71
N HIS A 526 -4.40 7.10 -12.54
CA HIS A 526 -4.76 6.68 -13.90
C HIS A 526 -3.55 6.66 -14.86
N ARG A 527 -2.54 7.49 -14.60
CA ARG A 527 -1.38 7.72 -15.48
C ARG A 527 -0.33 6.60 -15.46
N LEU A 528 -0.36 5.73 -14.45
CA LEU A 528 0.44 4.50 -14.45
C LEU A 528 0.08 3.64 -15.68
N PRO A 529 1.04 3.14 -16.48
CA PRO A 529 0.74 2.26 -17.61
C PRO A 529 0.05 0.96 -17.24
N LEU A 530 -0.52 0.27 -18.23
CA LEU A 530 -1.21 -1.00 -18.03
C LEU A 530 -0.27 -2.14 -17.58
N GLU A 531 1.02 -2.04 -17.86
CA GLU A 531 2.02 -3.00 -17.39
C GLU A 531 2.54 -2.76 -15.96
N PHE A 532 1.99 -1.78 -15.25
CA PHE A 532 2.14 -1.66 -13.80
C PHE A 532 0.94 -2.30 -13.11
N ASN A 533 1.16 -2.91 -11.94
CA ASN A 533 0.07 -3.36 -11.10
C ASN A 533 -0.59 -2.13 -10.45
N ARG A 534 -1.49 -1.45 -11.18
CA ARG A 534 -2.19 -0.24 -10.74
C ARG A 534 -2.83 -0.44 -9.35
N PRO A 535 -2.84 0.58 -8.48
CA PRO A 535 -3.50 0.50 -7.17
C PRO A 535 -5.01 0.29 -7.32
N ASP A 536 -5.60 -0.55 -6.47
CA ASP A 536 -7.06 -0.70 -6.41
C ASP A 536 -7.69 0.46 -5.62
N LEU A 537 -7.90 1.54 -6.35
CA LEU A 537 -8.64 2.73 -5.93
C LEU A 537 -10.11 2.67 -6.36
N GLY A 538 -10.61 1.49 -6.78
CA GLY A 538 -11.98 1.31 -7.26
C GLY A 538 -13.04 1.64 -6.20
N PRO A 539 -14.30 1.88 -6.62
CA PRO A 539 -15.36 2.26 -5.69
C PRO A 539 -15.69 1.08 -4.75
N LYS A 540 -15.94 1.40 -3.49
CA LYS A 540 -16.20 0.46 -2.39
C LYS A 540 -17.52 0.83 -1.72
N MET A 541 -18.32 -0.18 -1.37
CA MET A 541 -19.60 0.03 -0.66
C MET A 541 -19.47 -0.30 0.83
N TYR A 542 -20.01 0.56 1.67
CA TYR A 542 -19.92 0.48 3.12
C TYR A 542 -21.34 0.39 3.69
N ASN A 543 -21.73 -0.83 4.07
CA ASN A 543 -23.07 -1.17 4.54
C ASN A 543 -23.00 -1.52 6.03
N ALA A 544 -23.65 -0.73 6.89
CA ALA A 544 -23.64 -0.99 8.33
C ALA A 544 -24.88 -0.47 9.05
N TYR A 545 -25.30 -1.18 10.10
CA TYR A 545 -26.37 -0.76 11.00
C TYR A 545 -26.03 0.53 11.76
N GLY A 546 -27.06 1.18 12.33
CA GLY A 546 -26.87 2.28 13.28
C GLY A 546 -26.23 1.83 14.61
N SER A 547 -25.48 2.76 15.23
CA SER A 547 -24.78 2.67 16.50
C SER A 547 -24.89 4.02 17.24
N GLU A 548 -24.16 4.17 18.35
CA GLU A 548 -24.17 5.37 19.20
C GLU A 548 -22.74 5.87 19.46
N ASP A 549 -22.58 7.20 19.60
CA ASP A 549 -21.31 7.87 19.91
C ASP A 549 -21.29 8.62 21.26
N ASN A 550 -22.30 8.39 22.09
CA ASN A 550 -22.32 8.77 23.50
C ASN A 550 -21.18 8.08 24.29
N MET A 551 -20.97 8.42 25.56
CA MET A 551 -19.87 7.89 26.37
C MET A 551 -19.85 6.34 26.40
N GLY A 552 -18.71 5.74 26.07
CA GLY A 552 -18.56 4.28 25.88
C GLY A 552 -18.95 3.77 24.48
N GLY A 553 -19.44 4.65 23.60
CA GLY A 553 -19.94 4.37 22.27
C GLY A 553 -18.92 3.78 21.30
N LYS A 554 -19.42 3.36 20.12
CA LYS A 554 -18.65 2.65 19.10
C LYS A 554 -19.09 3.09 17.71
N GLY A 555 -18.21 3.79 17.01
CA GLY A 555 -18.40 4.11 15.60
C GLY A 555 -18.47 2.85 14.73
N THR A 556 -19.12 2.98 13.58
CA THR A 556 -19.09 1.96 12.52
C THR A 556 -17.71 1.89 11.85
N THR A 557 -17.00 3.01 11.83
CA THR A 557 -15.61 3.15 11.37
C THR A 557 -14.78 3.86 12.44
N ASN A 558 -13.76 3.15 12.97
CA ASN A 558 -12.80 3.68 13.93
C ASN A 558 -11.93 4.80 13.32
N LEU A 559 -11.25 5.56 14.18
CA LEU A 559 -10.33 6.61 13.77
C LEU A 559 -9.16 6.03 12.97
N HIS A 560 -9.00 6.54 11.75
CA HIS A 560 -7.95 6.15 10.81
C HIS A 560 -7.61 7.32 9.87
N LEU A 561 -6.58 7.15 9.06
CA LEU A 561 -6.30 7.98 7.90
C LEU A 561 -5.84 7.10 6.74
N ASP A 562 -5.84 7.67 5.54
CA ASP A 562 -5.46 6.99 4.30
C ASP A 562 -4.39 7.76 3.51
N MET A 563 -3.68 7.03 2.64
CA MET A 563 -2.59 7.56 1.82
C MET A 563 -3.10 8.29 0.57
N THR A 564 -4.34 8.00 0.18
CA THR A 564 -5.04 8.55 -0.98
C THR A 564 -6.06 9.59 -0.56
N ASP A 565 -6.42 10.44 -1.52
CA ASP A 565 -7.63 11.24 -1.43
C ASP A 565 -8.87 10.34 -1.55
N ALA A 566 -10.00 10.74 -0.98
CA ALA A 566 -11.25 9.98 -1.05
C ALA A 566 -12.49 10.87 -1.14
N VAL A 567 -13.55 10.36 -1.79
CA VAL A 567 -14.88 10.98 -1.80
C VAL A 567 -15.94 9.94 -1.43
N ASN A 568 -16.81 10.28 -0.48
CA ASN A 568 -17.84 9.41 0.09
C ASN A 568 -19.24 10.00 -0.11
N MET A 569 -20.15 9.22 -0.70
CA MET A 569 -21.54 9.58 -0.94
C MET A 569 -22.45 8.72 -0.06
N MET A 570 -23.39 9.34 0.66
CA MET A 570 -24.47 8.60 1.31
C MET A 570 -25.53 8.24 0.28
N ALA A 571 -25.63 6.95 -0.06
CA ALA A 571 -26.52 6.46 -1.11
C ALA A 571 -27.92 6.13 -0.57
N TYR A 572 -28.01 5.48 0.60
CA TYR A 572 -29.28 5.19 1.25
C TYR A 572 -29.17 5.22 2.78
N ALA A 573 -30.22 5.76 3.41
CA ALA A 573 -30.51 5.59 4.83
C ALA A 573 -32.04 5.70 5.06
N PRO A 574 -32.61 5.01 6.06
CA PRO A 574 -34.01 5.16 6.47
C PRO A 574 -34.31 6.58 6.99
N ASN A 575 -35.58 7.01 6.96
CA ASN A 575 -35.95 8.37 7.34
C ASN A 575 -35.60 8.69 8.81
N VAL A 576 -34.70 9.66 8.97
CA VAL A 576 -34.10 10.07 10.25
C VAL A 576 -35.06 10.86 11.14
N GLU A 577 -36.09 11.51 10.56
CA GLU A 577 -37.12 12.25 11.31
C GLU A 577 -37.80 11.38 12.39
N SER A 578 -37.87 10.07 12.15
CA SER A 578 -38.46 9.09 13.07
C SER A 578 -37.55 8.67 14.25
N ARG A 579 -36.30 9.15 14.31
CA ARG A 579 -35.27 8.71 15.28
C ARG A 579 -34.50 9.88 15.90
N LEU A 580 -35.18 10.99 16.16
CA LEU A 580 -34.64 12.08 16.96
C LEU A 580 -34.52 11.64 18.44
N GLU A 581 -33.30 11.35 18.87
CA GLU A 581 -32.94 11.48 20.29
C GLU A 581 -32.88 12.97 20.63
N GLU A 582 -33.46 13.37 21.77
CA GLU A 582 -33.62 14.77 22.18
C GLU A 582 -32.27 15.52 22.38
N GLU A 583 -31.15 14.80 22.48
CA GLU A 583 -29.79 15.35 22.61
C GLU A 583 -29.08 15.71 21.27
N ARG A 584 -29.75 15.62 20.11
CA ARG A 584 -29.08 15.77 18.79
C ARG A 584 -29.45 17.07 18.06
N ASP A 585 -28.48 17.97 17.92
CA ASP A 585 -28.65 19.31 17.30
C ASP A 585 -29.17 19.32 15.84
N LYS A 586 -28.93 18.23 15.09
CA LYS A 586 -29.28 18.12 13.66
C LYS A 586 -29.72 16.68 13.33
N PRO A 587 -30.77 16.47 12.50
CA PRO A 587 -31.09 15.14 11.97
C PRO A 587 -29.97 14.64 11.05
N ALA A 588 -29.42 13.46 11.34
CA ALA A 588 -28.33 12.86 10.58
C ALA A 588 -28.43 11.33 10.49
N ALA A 589 -28.21 10.76 9.31
CA ALA A 589 -28.10 9.32 9.12
C ALA A 589 -26.75 8.77 9.62
N ALA A 590 -25.67 9.55 9.50
CA ALA A 590 -24.38 9.28 10.14
C ALA A 590 -23.69 10.58 10.57
N VAL A 591 -22.74 10.48 11.48
CA VAL A 591 -21.84 11.57 11.88
C VAL A 591 -20.39 11.17 11.67
N TRP A 592 -19.60 12.13 11.19
CA TRP A 592 -18.16 12.04 10.98
C TRP A 592 -17.46 13.00 11.93
N ASP A 593 -16.31 12.60 12.47
CA ASP A 593 -15.36 13.53 13.09
C ASP A 593 -14.07 13.50 12.26
N LEU A 594 -13.59 14.68 11.88
CA LEU A 594 -12.53 14.94 10.89
C LEU A 594 -11.42 15.80 11.54
N TYR A 595 -10.16 15.40 11.37
CA TYR A 595 -8.99 16.07 11.98
C TYR A 595 -7.91 16.34 10.93
N HIS A 596 -7.44 17.59 10.89
CA HIS A 596 -6.48 18.05 9.89
C HIS A 596 -5.10 17.37 10.06
N PRO A 597 -4.33 17.15 8.98
CA PRO A 597 -2.96 16.62 9.07
C PRO A 597 -2.06 17.31 10.10
N ALA A 598 -2.23 18.63 10.31
CA ALA A 598 -1.48 19.43 11.27
C ALA A 598 -1.78 19.07 12.75
N ASP A 599 -2.98 18.56 13.07
CA ASP A 599 -3.35 18.19 14.44
C ASP A 599 -2.83 16.82 14.84
N LEU A 600 -2.44 15.98 13.87
CA LEU A 600 -2.13 14.58 14.11
C LEU A 600 -0.99 14.35 15.12
N PRO A 601 0.05 15.18 15.27
CA PRO A 601 0.98 15.05 16.39
C PRO A 601 0.29 15.12 17.75
N ARG A 602 -0.68 16.04 17.91
CA ARG A 602 -1.50 16.23 19.13
C ARG A 602 -2.47 15.06 19.33
N VAL A 603 -3.20 14.67 18.29
CA VAL A 603 -4.11 13.49 18.31
C VAL A 603 -3.34 12.19 18.63
N ARG A 604 -2.15 11.98 18.05
CA ARG A 604 -1.29 10.81 18.36
C ARG A 604 -0.82 10.83 19.82
N ARG A 605 -0.52 12.01 20.39
CA ARG A 605 -0.13 12.17 21.81
C ARG A 605 -1.28 11.79 22.74
N PHE A 606 -2.47 12.36 22.53
CA PHE A 606 -3.69 12.00 23.26
C PHE A 606 -3.99 10.50 23.21
N LEU A 607 -4.02 9.90 22.01
CA LEU A 607 -4.31 8.48 21.85
C LEU A 607 -3.27 7.57 22.53
N ARG A 608 -1.99 7.98 22.62
CA ARG A 608 -0.97 7.27 23.43
C ARG A 608 -1.24 7.39 24.94
N LYS A 609 -1.76 8.54 25.42
CA LYS A 609 -2.23 8.72 26.80
C LYS A 609 -3.43 7.81 27.10
N ILE A 610 -4.46 7.83 26.26
CA ILE A 610 -5.65 6.96 26.39
C ILE A 610 -5.29 5.47 26.31
N ALA A 611 -4.37 5.08 25.42
CA ALA A 611 -3.86 3.70 25.38
C ALA A 611 -3.25 3.27 26.72
N LYS A 612 -2.46 4.15 27.36
CA LYS A 612 -1.85 3.91 28.68
C LYS A 612 -2.88 3.86 29.81
N GLU A 613 -3.90 4.72 29.79
CA GLU A 613 -5.02 4.71 30.74
C GLU A 613 -5.81 3.39 30.66
N LEU A 614 -6.04 2.88 29.44
CA LEU A 614 -6.77 1.64 29.19
C LEU A 614 -5.91 0.36 29.24
N GLY A 615 -4.59 0.47 29.49
CA GLY A 615 -3.66 -0.66 29.48
C GLY A 615 -3.45 -1.32 28.10
N LEU A 616 -3.79 -0.64 27.01
CA LEU A 616 -3.74 -1.14 25.64
C LEU A 616 -2.32 -1.06 25.07
N SER A 617 -1.83 -2.19 24.56
CA SER A 617 -0.56 -2.27 23.83
C SER A 617 -0.78 -1.91 22.36
N ILE A 618 -0.27 -0.75 21.94
CA ILE A 618 -0.35 -0.22 20.57
C ILE A 618 1.05 0.01 19.98
N ASN A 619 1.13 0.02 18.66
CA ASN A 619 2.34 0.27 17.87
C ASN A 619 2.31 1.69 17.29
N HIS A 620 1.16 2.09 16.75
CA HIS A 620 0.92 3.43 16.25
C HIS A 620 -0.57 3.79 16.44
N PRO A 621 -0.89 4.86 17.20
CA PRO A 621 -2.23 5.14 17.71
C PRO A 621 -3.35 5.24 16.67
N ILE A 622 -3.08 5.76 15.47
CA ILE A 622 -4.07 5.86 14.38
C ILE A 622 -4.04 4.60 13.48
N HIS A 623 -2.88 4.25 12.94
CA HIS A 623 -2.70 3.12 11.99
C HIS A 623 -3.06 1.71 12.53
N ASP A 624 -3.03 1.46 13.84
CA ASP A 624 -3.58 0.20 14.42
C ASP A 624 -5.12 0.16 14.39
N GLN A 625 -5.79 1.30 14.18
CA GLN A 625 -7.26 1.49 14.07
C GLN A 625 -8.05 1.02 15.31
N CYS A 626 -7.45 1.07 16.51
CA CYS A 626 -8.06 0.56 17.75
C CYS A 626 -9.07 1.51 18.41
N PHE A 627 -9.09 2.79 18.05
CA PHE A 627 -9.83 3.82 18.79
C PHE A 627 -11.05 4.36 18.03
N TYR A 628 -12.09 4.67 18.78
CA TYR A 628 -13.16 5.58 18.37
C TYR A 628 -13.27 6.66 19.45
N LEU A 629 -13.24 7.92 19.06
CA LEU A 629 -13.37 9.07 19.96
C LEU A 629 -14.86 9.35 20.18
N ASP A 630 -15.40 8.85 21.29
CA ASP A 630 -16.77 9.13 21.72
C ASP A 630 -16.96 10.56 22.27
N LYS A 631 -18.18 10.88 22.72
CA LYS A 631 -18.55 12.19 23.30
C LYS A 631 -17.57 12.69 24.38
N GLU A 632 -17.05 11.79 25.22
CA GLU A 632 -16.09 12.14 26.28
C GLU A 632 -14.66 12.25 25.73
N LEU A 633 -14.21 11.30 24.91
CA LEU A 633 -12.87 11.34 24.34
C LEU A 633 -12.63 12.52 23.40
N ARG A 634 -13.67 13.02 22.71
CA ARG A 634 -13.60 14.28 21.94
C ARG A 634 -13.56 15.51 22.85
N SER A 635 -14.37 15.53 23.91
CA SER A 635 -14.34 16.60 24.94
C SER A 635 -12.95 16.71 25.60
N ARG A 636 -12.35 15.56 25.94
CA ARG A 636 -10.98 15.46 26.45
C ARG A 636 -9.92 15.85 25.42
N LEU A 637 -10.04 15.43 24.14
CA LEU A 637 -9.11 15.87 23.09
C LEU A 637 -9.12 17.40 22.92
N ALA A 638 -10.29 18.02 22.92
CA ALA A 638 -10.42 19.48 22.84
C ALA A 638 -9.82 20.19 24.06
N SER A 639 -10.12 19.72 25.28
CA SER A 639 -9.68 20.37 26.52
C SER A 639 -8.25 20.05 26.97
N GLU A 640 -7.69 18.91 26.57
CA GLU A 640 -6.32 18.51 26.91
C GLU A 640 -5.27 18.90 25.86
N GLU A 641 -5.65 18.96 24.57
CA GLU A 641 -4.71 19.17 23.44
C GLU A 641 -5.04 20.39 22.57
N GLY A 642 -6.21 21.03 22.76
CA GLY A 642 -6.68 22.15 21.94
C GLY A 642 -7.01 21.74 20.50
N VAL A 643 -7.61 20.57 20.29
CA VAL A 643 -8.03 20.06 18.97
C VAL A 643 -9.52 19.74 19.01
N THR A 644 -10.35 20.51 18.30
CA THR A 644 -11.76 20.12 18.11
C THR A 644 -11.96 19.26 16.87
N GLY A 645 -11.21 19.57 15.79
CA GLY A 645 -11.54 19.09 14.44
C GLY A 645 -12.92 19.58 13.99
N TRP A 646 -13.45 18.97 12.92
CA TRP A 646 -14.81 19.23 12.43
C TRP A 646 -15.73 18.03 12.58
N ARG A 647 -16.99 18.30 12.91
CA ARG A 647 -18.04 17.28 13.08
C ARG A 647 -19.12 17.41 12.02
N VAL A 648 -19.13 16.49 11.06
CA VAL A 648 -20.03 16.52 9.88
C VAL A 648 -21.16 15.51 10.02
N PHE A 649 -22.38 16.02 10.08
CA PHE A 649 -23.62 15.26 10.05
C PHE A 649 -24.00 14.96 8.58
N GLN A 650 -24.01 13.70 8.14
CA GLN A 650 -24.22 13.28 6.75
C GLN A 650 -25.60 12.61 6.56
N ASN A 651 -26.34 13.02 5.52
CA ASN A 651 -27.63 12.47 5.10
C ASN A 651 -27.59 11.98 3.64
N PRO A 652 -28.58 11.19 3.16
CA PRO A 652 -28.64 10.74 1.77
C PRO A 652 -28.57 11.89 0.76
N GLY A 653 -27.65 11.77 -0.21
CA GLY A 653 -27.32 12.83 -1.17
C GLY A 653 -26.20 13.78 -0.72
N ASP A 654 -25.69 13.69 0.51
CA ASP A 654 -24.50 14.43 0.92
C ASP A 654 -23.20 13.73 0.49
N VAL A 655 -22.24 14.53 0.03
CA VAL A 655 -20.95 14.08 -0.50
C VAL A 655 -19.81 14.65 0.34
N VAL A 656 -19.12 13.79 1.08
CA VAL A 656 -17.96 14.15 1.94
C VAL A 656 -16.66 13.89 1.18
N PHE A 657 -15.81 14.90 1.08
CA PHE A 657 -14.46 14.81 0.53
C PHE A 657 -13.44 14.79 1.66
N VAL A 658 -12.53 13.82 1.63
CA VAL A 658 -11.49 13.59 2.64
C VAL A 658 -10.12 13.57 1.95
N PRO A 659 -9.25 14.57 2.17
CA PRO A 659 -7.94 14.62 1.51
C PRO A 659 -6.96 13.62 2.14
N ALA A 660 -5.98 13.20 1.34
CA ALA A 660 -4.91 12.31 1.79
C ALA A 660 -4.30 12.79 3.12
N GLY A 661 -4.13 11.87 4.08
CA GLY A 661 -3.60 12.17 5.41
C GLY A 661 -4.60 12.77 6.42
N CYS A 662 -5.81 13.18 6.03
CA CYS A 662 -6.85 13.62 6.99
C CYS A 662 -7.31 12.44 7.85
N ALA A 663 -7.25 12.57 9.18
CA ALA A 663 -7.72 11.52 10.07
C ALA A 663 -9.23 11.66 10.32
N HIS A 664 -9.95 10.54 10.28
CA HIS A 664 -11.40 10.56 10.35
C HIS A 664 -11.98 9.27 10.96
N GLN A 665 -13.19 9.41 11.51
CA GLN A 665 -14.00 8.32 12.07
C GLN A 665 -15.48 8.54 11.72
N VAL A 666 -16.29 7.48 11.79
CA VAL A 666 -17.72 7.54 11.44
C VAL A 666 -18.56 6.75 12.45
N CYS A 667 -19.65 7.34 12.92
CA CYS A 667 -20.74 6.63 13.57
C CYS A 667 -22.02 6.75 12.71
N ASN A 668 -22.54 5.63 12.23
CA ASN A 668 -23.88 5.57 11.67
C ASN A 668 -24.92 5.74 12.80
N TYR A 669 -25.92 6.58 12.63
CA TYR A 669 -27.06 6.74 13.56
C TYR A 669 -28.28 5.95 13.10
N THR A 670 -28.52 5.89 11.80
CA THR A 670 -29.43 4.93 11.17
C THR A 670 -28.61 3.87 10.43
N SER A 671 -29.22 2.80 9.92
CA SER A 671 -28.49 1.90 9.02
C SER A 671 -28.17 2.65 7.71
N CYS A 672 -26.95 2.55 7.19
CA CYS A 672 -26.47 3.36 6.06
C CYS A 672 -25.80 2.51 4.98
N VAL A 673 -26.15 2.78 3.73
CA VAL A 673 -25.42 2.39 2.52
C VAL A 673 -24.62 3.61 2.06
N LYS A 674 -23.30 3.52 2.07
CA LYS A 674 -22.41 4.54 1.51
C LYS A 674 -21.60 3.96 0.36
N ALA A 675 -21.30 4.76 -0.65
CA ALA A 675 -20.34 4.42 -1.70
C ALA A 675 -19.20 5.44 -1.67
N ALA A 676 -17.95 4.99 -1.81
CA ALA A 676 -16.80 5.88 -1.88
C ALA A 676 -15.77 5.39 -2.89
N VAL A 677 -14.95 6.29 -3.41
CA VAL A 677 -13.84 5.99 -4.31
C VAL A 677 -12.58 6.74 -3.87
N ASP A 678 -11.44 6.09 -4.02
CA ASP A 678 -10.14 6.67 -3.71
C ASP A 678 -9.53 7.31 -4.97
N PHE A 679 -8.71 8.36 -4.82
CA PHE A 679 -8.00 8.99 -5.94
C PHE A 679 -6.65 9.58 -5.50
N VAL A 680 -5.89 10.11 -6.45
CA VAL A 680 -4.62 10.81 -6.18
C VAL A 680 -4.65 12.13 -6.94
N SER A 681 -4.95 13.23 -6.26
CA SER A 681 -4.80 14.58 -6.81
C SER A 681 -3.33 15.03 -6.80
N PRO A 682 -2.92 15.99 -7.64
CA PRO A 682 -1.62 16.65 -7.54
C PRO A 682 -1.43 17.33 -6.18
N GLU A 683 -2.46 18.01 -5.66
CA GLU A 683 -2.44 18.65 -4.34
C GLU A 683 -2.26 17.66 -3.18
N GLY A 684 -2.66 16.39 -3.37
CA GLY A 684 -2.59 15.34 -2.37
C GLY A 684 -1.19 14.73 -2.18
N VAL A 685 -0.30 14.79 -3.19
CA VAL A 685 0.88 13.91 -3.24
C VAL A 685 1.86 14.11 -2.08
N ALA A 686 2.02 15.34 -1.59
CA ALA A 686 2.87 15.64 -0.43
C ALA A 686 2.34 14.96 0.85
N ARG A 687 1.01 14.96 1.03
CA ARG A 687 0.34 14.29 2.15
C ARG A 687 0.40 12.76 1.99
N SER A 688 0.20 12.26 0.76
CA SER A 688 0.42 10.84 0.41
C SER A 688 1.84 10.37 0.73
N TYR A 689 2.86 11.20 0.44
CA TYR A 689 4.26 10.91 0.76
C TYR A 689 4.48 10.74 2.27
N VAL A 690 3.97 11.69 3.07
CA VAL A 690 4.05 11.68 4.54
C VAL A 690 3.37 10.44 5.14
N VAL A 691 2.21 10.03 4.61
CA VAL A 691 1.53 8.79 5.04
C VAL A 691 2.34 7.54 4.62
N ASN A 692 2.95 7.53 3.43
CA ASN A 692 3.85 6.44 3.02
C ASN A 692 5.10 6.33 3.92
N GLN A 693 5.70 7.46 4.34
CA GLN A 693 6.80 7.44 5.32
C GLN A 693 6.37 6.80 6.65
N GLN A 694 5.17 7.14 7.16
CA GLN A 694 4.63 6.53 8.38
C GLN A 694 4.41 5.02 8.19
N PHE A 695 3.83 4.59 7.06
CA PHE A 695 3.63 3.16 6.78
C PHE A 695 4.97 2.41 6.65
N ARG A 696 6.03 3.04 6.09
CA ARG A 696 7.40 2.51 6.05
C ARG A 696 7.93 2.22 7.45
N LYS A 697 7.65 3.08 8.44
CA LYS A 697 8.10 2.96 9.84
C LYS A 697 7.33 1.89 10.65
N LEU A 698 6.15 1.42 10.21
CA LEU A 698 5.36 0.43 10.95
C LEU A 698 6.07 -0.92 11.11
N ARG A 699 5.77 -1.65 12.20
CA ARG A 699 6.37 -2.98 12.49
C ARG A 699 6.08 -4.02 11.40
N HIS A 700 7.00 -4.97 11.22
CA HIS A 700 6.80 -6.08 10.27
C HIS A 700 5.49 -6.84 10.58
N GLY A 701 4.76 -7.23 9.52
CA GLY A 701 3.45 -7.87 9.64
C GLY A 701 2.27 -6.95 9.99
N HIS A 702 2.47 -5.64 10.19
CA HIS A 702 1.36 -4.70 10.35
C HIS A 702 0.56 -4.55 9.04
N LYS A 703 -0.78 -4.56 9.12
CA LYS A 703 -1.68 -4.61 7.94
C LYS A 703 -1.41 -3.49 6.91
N ARG A 704 -1.25 -2.26 7.38
CA ARG A 704 -0.96 -1.06 6.54
C ARG A 704 0.50 -0.93 6.08
N LYS A 705 1.42 -1.83 6.46
CA LYS A 705 2.87 -1.66 6.14
C LYS A 705 3.19 -1.80 4.64
N THR A 706 2.47 -2.67 3.95
CA THR A 706 2.66 -2.89 2.51
C THR A 706 2.24 -1.65 1.73
N ASP A 707 3.15 -1.07 0.96
CA ASP A 707 2.80 -0.02 -0.01
C ASP A 707 1.99 -0.65 -1.15
N ILE A 708 0.75 -0.16 -1.27
CA ILE A 708 -0.19 -0.54 -2.33
C ILE A 708 -0.33 0.55 -3.40
N LEU A 709 0.17 1.76 -3.14
CA LEU A 709 -0.06 2.94 -3.96
C LEU A 709 1.00 3.10 -5.05
N GLN A 710 2.26 2.76 -4.77
CA GLN A 710 3.40 2.99 -5.68
C GLN A 710 3.59 4.46 -6.05
N LEU A 711 3.47 5.35 -5.06
CA LEU A 711 3.57 6.81 -5.24
C LEU A 711 4.73 7.27 -6.15
N PRO A 712 6.00 6.83 -6.00
CA PRO A 712 7.06 7.32 -6.91
C PRO A 712 6.88 6.88 -8.37
N ASN A 713 6.24 5.74 -8.64
CA ASN A 713 5.89 5.34 -10.00
C ASN A 713 4.75 6.23 -10.54
N ILE A 714 3.78 6.59 -9.69
CA ILE A 714 2.72 7.57 -10.03
C ILE A 714 3.36 8.92 -10.39
N LEU A 715 4.31 9.41 -9.59
CA LEU A 715 4.96 10.70 -9.82
C LEU A 715 5.82 10.71 -11.09
N TYR A 716 6.64 9.67 -11.31
CA TYR A 716 7.40 9.51 -12.57
C TYR A 716 6.48 9.49 -13.79
N HIS A 717 5.41 8.68 -13.75
CA HIS A 717 4.47 8.62 -14.86
C HIS A 717 3.60 9.87 -14.99
N ALA A 718 3.33 10.62 -13.93
CA ALA A 718 2.69 11.93 -14.02
C ALA A 718 3.63 12.98 -14.65
N TRP A 719 4.91 12.99 -14.29
CA TRP A 719 5.93 13.91 -14.81
C TRP A 719 6.14 13.72 -16.31
N ILE A 720 6.58 12.53 -16.73
CA ILE A 720 6.95 12.24 -18.13
C ILE A 720 5.77 12.26 -19.12
N THR A 721 4.56 12.50 -18.61
CA THR A 721 3.35 12.64 -19.40
C THR A 721 2.79 14.07 -19.39
N SER A 722 2.98 14.86 -18.32
CA SER A 722 2.65 16.29 -18.33
C SER A 722 3.76 17.21 -18.82
N TRP A 723 5.01 16.73 -18.90
CA TRP A 723 6.13 17.48 -19.48
C TRP A 723 5.93 17.69 -20.99
N ASP A 724 6.28 18.88 -21.47
CA ASP A 724 6.33 19.18 -22.91
C ASP A 724 7.80 19.19 -23.37
N GLU A 725 8.15 18.33 -24.34
CA GLU A 725 9.51 18.28 -24.92
C GLU A 725 9.87 19.55 -25.72
N SER A 726 8.95 20.53 -25.88
CA SER A 726 9.29 21.89 -26.34
C SER A 726 9.67 22.87 -25.21
N ASN A 727 9.77 22.40 -23.97
CA ASN A 727 10.36 23.13 -22.83
C ASN A 727 11.86 22.81 -22.63
N ASP A 728 12.41 21.84 -23.38
CA ASP A 728 13.81 21.41 -23.38
C ASP A 728 14.65 22.07 -24.52
#